data_AF-A0A7S4VZ71-F1
#
_entry.id   AF-A0A7S4VZ71-F1
#
_cell.length_a   1.000
_cell.length_b   1.000
_cell.length_c   1.000
_cell.angle_alpha   90.00
_cell.angle_beta   90.00
_cell.angle_gamma   90.00
#
_symmetry.space_group_name_H-M   'P 1'
#
loop_
_entity.id
_entity.type
_entity.pdbx_description
1 polymer ?
#
loop_
_entity_poly.entity_id
_entity_poly.type
_entity_poly.pdbx_seq_one_letter_code
_entity_poly.pdbx_strand_id
1 'polypeptide(L)'
;MQAPAVVQLECLGRRSGGKRQASDCPLILPEPLAGALKLQEATLADVPDTEGLAQWLLERGLSTEDWGKAAGTKAVGKYWKEIKEGESGLELWKTANGSVVPVRVTHVLRAKVCSAHSHERDMFLFNTWQQMADGQKRMRNGLLSEKLSTAEVPLTEHLHEVCERAVTCEEMQRVVESTFSLKRGAEAPEHDPHYACPIKVEYEHFVDYTAEVETSKSYPGLLTLYHLYTVEIICSGLPGFDFNTLEYDYPDKEGHRKLKYVHAWVWLDWGQIRRYLFEGSSLKERKTKGSFPNAQALRYWLSQFDLDLHEWGTDGLSSVEDLFEEVEQEEAQLELWGRDDGVPLLMRVVHVLQLKVLSSDKSLSGKFLLQTSHQGKDGRVRSVHRLMSAKLSSKEMPFAESHFIRAAEEAVKRELFHLMDAHFHLHPENQQFEASEITDSGVRIRSTKFVSHHFDVEESPSFRGMHTMYHLYGMEVECEKLPTTDFTSLAPLPRSGSRRPIVSGWRWVSWPETLDVLHARIKSLDRRNQAVRDALALQQGRCEGGRATIQGITDRLQFLEDEFTDVFSEEGFAALMDAQRLTQELLEEMHELHELAQVDSRDAGGSSIGTLLPPTMVSKMANDKITSEAFLEEAEQQRRRSFRRRPQVQRRSSGGLTPSEAASPLARSVITPIVEDSPNGRVEFPPMRFLDRRTGSAILAVCATQAVAGSLLLTARAGGSGQNWVLRALLSGAVGGAVAVAGVLLL
;
A
#
# COMPACT_ATOMS: atom_id res chain seq x y z
N MET A 1 -16.09 50.73 -11.72
CA MET A 1 -15.70 50.06 -10.46
C MET A 1 -15.85 48.57 -10.70
N GLN A 2 -14.75 47.94 -11.12
CA GLN A 2 -14.66 46.51 -11.42
C GLN A 2 -14.23 45.76 -10.16
N ALA A 3 -14.85 44.60 -9.92
CA ALA A 3 -14.45 43.64 -8.90
C ALA A 3 -13.08 43.02 -9.26
N PRO A 4 -12.24 42.66 -8.27
CA PRO A 4 -10.93 42.10 -8.57
C PRO A 4 -11.07 40.64 -9.02
N ALA A 5 -10.28 40.30 -10.04
CA ALA A 5 -10.16 38.98 -10.62
C ALA A 5 -9.61 37.98 -9.60
N VAL A 6 -10.29 36.84 -9.49
CA VAL A 6 -9.77 35.63 -8.84
C VAL A 6 -8.71 35.05 -9.76
N VAL A 7 -7.47 35.03 -9.30
CA VAL A 7 -6.36 34.36 -9.96
C VAL A 7 -6.60 32.85 -9.88
N GLN A 8 -6.92 32.22 -11.00
CA GLN A 8 -6.81 30.77 -11.17
C GLN A 8 -5.32 30.45 -11.37
N LEU A 9 -4.72 29.83 -10.35
CA LEU A 9 -3.41 29.18 -10.46
C LEU A 9 -3.66 27.68 -10.69
N GLU A 10 -3.44 27.25 -11.92
CA GLU A 10 -3.27 25.85 -12.30
C GLU A 10 -1.80 25.45 -12.08
N CYS A 11 -1.56 24.38 -11.31
CA CYS A 11 -0.33 23.57 -11.14
C CYS A 11 -0.61 22.63 -9.93
N LEU A 12 -0.15 21.38 -9.75
CA LEU A 12 0.69 20.39 -10.44
C LEU A 12 0.36 19.04 -9.72
N GLY A 13 0.38 17.91 -10.43
CA GLY A 13 0.34 16.57 -9.80
C GLY A 13 -1.05 15.98 -9.51
N ARG A 14 -1.86 15.72 -10.56
CA ARG A 14 -3.02 14.82 -10.45
C ARG A 14 -2.53 13.37 -10.26
N ARG A 15 -2.54 12.85 -9.04
CA ARG A 15 -3.19 11.53 -8.89
C ARG A 15 -4.62 11.72 -9.41
N SER A 16 -5.19 10.75 -10.10
CA SER A 16 -6.57 10.78 -10.58
C SER A 16 -7.60 10.78 -9.44
N GLY A 17 -7.43 11.65 -8.45
CA GLY A 17 -8.46 12.05 -7.50
C GLY A 17 -9.45 12.91 -8.25
N GLY A 18 -10.41 12.25 -8.91
CA GLY A 18 -11.72 12.88 -9.05
C GLY A 18 -12.09 13.42 -7.67
N LYS A 19 -12.48 14.69 -7.58
CA LYS A 19 -12.91 15.32 -6.33
C LYS A 19 -13.88 14.35 -5.67
N ARG A 20 -13.42 13.58 -4.67
CA ARG A 20 -14.30 12.86 -3.76
C ARG A 20 -15.00 14.00 -3.03
N GLN A 21 -16.14 14.44 -3.56
CA GLN A 21 -17.13 15.05 -2.69
C GLN A 21 -17.26 14.04 -1.57
N ALA A 22 -16.92 14.45 -0.35
CA ALA A 22 -17.22 13.69 0.84
C ALA A 22 -18.74 13.47 0.80
N SER A 23 -19.15 12.37 0.16
CA SER A 23 -20.53 12.03 -0.08
C SER A 23 -21.18 11.87 1.27
N ASP A 24 -22.47 12.22 1.39
CA ASP A 24 -23.35 12.11 2.56
C ASP A 24 -23.51 10.69 3.13
N CYS A 25 -22.48 9.85 3.04
CA CYS A 25 -22.34 8.61 3.78
C CYS A 25 -22.42 8.95 5.27
N PRO A 26 -23.44 8.47 5.99
CA PRO A 26 -23.51 8.67 7.42
C PRO A 26 -22.23 8.15 8.07
N LEU A 27 -21.82 8.69 9.20
CA LEU A 27 -20.71 8.11 9.95
C LEU A 27 -21.17 6.80 10.59
N ILE A 28 -20.55 5.66 10.24
CA ILE A 28 -20.72 4.43 11.02
C ILE A 28 -19.85 4.57 12.25
N LEU A 29 -20.47 4.64 13.42
CA LEU A 29 -19.77 4.63 14.69
C LEU A 29 -19.38 3.20 15.09
N PRO A 30 -18.20 3.00 15.69
CA PRO A 30 -17.81 1.71 16.24
C PRO A 30 -18.62 1.39 17.51
N GLU A 31 -18.61 0.11 17.90
CA GLU A 31 -19.17 -0.33 19.18
C GLU A 31 -18.52 0.42 20.36
N PRO A 32 -19.28 0.76 21.43
CA PRO A 32 -20.68 0.43 21.69
C PRO A 32 -21.71 1.41 21.07
N LEU A 33 -21.28 2.34 20.22
CA LEU A 33 -22.15 3.35 19.59
C LEU A 33 -22.63 2.95 18.19
N ALA A 34 -22.36 1.72 17.74
CA ALA A 34 -22.86 1.22 16.48
C ALA A 34 -24.41 1.22 16.45
N GLY A 35 -24.99 1.94 15.50
CA GLY A 35 -26.44 2.14 15.40
C GLY A 35 -27.06 2.97 16.54
N ALA A 36 -26.25 3.64 17.36
CA ALA A 36 -26.75 4.53 18.40
C ALA A 36 -27.32 5.84 17.82
N LEU A 37 -28.26 6.44 18.55
CA LEU A 37 -28.87 7.72 18.21
C LEU A 37 -28.40 8.80 19.19
N LYS A 38 -27.82 9.90 18.67
CA LYS A 38 -27.53 11.10 19.46
C LYS A 38 -28.85 11.72 19.93
N LEU A 39 -29.04 11.80 21.24
CA LEU A 39 -30.24 12.36 21.88
C LEU A 39 -30.09 13.85 22.17
N GLN A 40 -28.93 14.24 22.72
CA GLN A 40 -28.68 15.59 23.22
C GLN A 40 -27.19 15.90 23.13
N GLU A 41 -26.87 17.17 22.91
CA GLU A 41 -25.55 17.75 23.17
C GLU A 41 -25.68 18.70 24.35
N ALA A 42 -24.86 18.51 25.39
CA ALA A 42 -24.92 19.32 26.60
C ALA A 42 -24.23 20.67 26.35
N THR A 43 -24.92 21.74 26.72
CA THR A 43 -24.43 23.12 26.64
C THR A 43 -23.93 23.60 28.00
N LEU A 44 -23.24 24.74 28.03
CA LEU A 44 -22.88 25.39 29.29
C LEU A 44 -24.11 25.83 30.11
N ALA A 45 -25.31 25.90 29.53
CA ALA A 45 -26.53 26.11 30.32
C ALA A 45 -26.96 24.84 31.06
N ASP A 46 -26.72 23.66 30.47
CA ASP A 46 -27.02 22.36 31.09
C ASP A 46 -26.00 21.99 32.18
N VAL A 47 -24.73 22.39 31.99
CA VAL A 47 -23.61 22.14 32.91
C VAL A 47 -22.87 23.44 33.25
N PRO A 48 -23.49 24.35 34.03
CA PRO A 48 -22.99 25.71 34.25
C PRO A 48 -21.67 25.79 35.01
N ASP A 49 -21.37 24.78 35.81
CA ASP A 49 -20.14 24.71 36.60
C ASP A 49 -19.71 23.24 36.82
N THR A 50 -18.65 23.06 37.61
CA THR A 50 -18.10 21.73 37.92
C THR A 50 -19.08 20.84 38.70
N GLU A 51 -19.90 21.42 39.60
CA GLU A 51 -20.88 20.66 40.38
C GLU A 51 -22.07 20.25 39.51
N GLY A 52 -22.54 21.16 38.64
CA GLY A 52 -23.56 20.89 37.64
C GLY A 52 -23.16 19.78 36.68
N LEU A 53 -21.90 19.75 36.20
CA LEU A 53 -21.39 18.65 35.39
C LEU A 53 -21.40 17.31 36.15
N ALA A 54 -20.91 17.29 37.40
CA ALA A 54 -20.90 16.07 38.21
C ALA A 54 -22.33 15.53 38.43
N GLN A 55 -23.26 16.42 38.77
CA GLN A 55 -24.67 16.06 38.97
C GLN A 55 -25.32 15.56 37.68
N TRP A 56 -25.07 16.23 36.54
CA TRP A 56 -25.60 15.83 35.24
C TRP A 56 -25.16 14.41 34.83
N LEU A 57 -23.89 14.06 35.09
CA LEU A 57 -23.34 12.73 34.83
C LEU A 57 -23.90 11.68 35.79
N LEU A 58 -24.04 12.02 37.08
CA LEU A 58 -24.58 11.14 38.10
C LEU A 58 -26.04 10.75 37.82
N GLU A 59 -26.87 11.71 37.41
CA GLU A 59 -28.26 11.48 36.99
C GLU A 59 -28.40 10.51 35.81
N ARG A 60 -27.33 10.37 35.02
CA ARG A 60 -27.24 9.46 33.87
C ARG A 60 -26.47 8.18 34.19
N GLY A 61 -26.25 7.91 35.48
CA GLY A 61 -25.65 6.67 35.98
C GLY A 61 -24.13 6.63 35.94
N LEU A 62 -23.45 7.77 35.74
CA LEU A 62 -21.99 7.84 35.76
C LEU A 62 -21.48 8.61 36.99
N SER A 63 -20.94 7.89 37.98
CA SER A 63 -20.30 8.51 39.15
C SER A 63 -18.93 9.08 38.79
N THR A 64 -18.66 10.30 39.25
CA THR A 64 -17.37 10.97 39.07
C THR A 64 -16.49 10.94 40.32
N GLU A 65 -16.88 10.19 41.36
CA GLU A 65 -16.17 10.21 42.65
C GLU A 65 -14.70 9.82 42.53
N ASP A 66 -14.35 8.93 41.61
CA ASP A 66 -12.98 8.42 41.46
C ASP A 66 -12.11 9.24 40.49
N TRP A 67 -12.67 10.29 39.89
CA TRP A 67 -11.97 11.13 38.94
C TRP A 67 -10.94 12.01 39.64
N GLY A 68 -9.68 11.92 39.23
CA GLY A 68 -8.56 12.67 39.81
C GLY A 68 -7.94 12.04 41.05
N LYS A 69 -8.40 10.85 41.50
CA LYS A 69 -7.82 10.12 42.63
C LYS A 69 -6.63 9.23 42.21
N ALA A 70 -6.74 8.57 41.06
CA ALA A 70 -5.70 7.68 40.56
C ALA A 70 -4.70 8.42 39.66
N ALA A 71 -3.45 7.95 39.63
CA ALA A 71 -2.42 8.50 38.76
C ALA A 71 -2.86 8.46 37.28
N GLY A 72 -2.75 9.59 36.58
CA GLY A 72 -3.17 9.73 35.19
C GLY A 72 -4.65 10.06 34.96
N THR A 73 -5.48 10.07 36.02
CA THR A 73 -6.88 10.52 35.92
C THR A 73 -7.00 12.02 36.16
N LYS A 74 -8.00 12.65 35.55
CA LYS A 74 -8.30 14.08 35.69
C LYS A 74 -9.56 14.28 36.53
N ALA A 75 -9.61 15.34 37.32
CA ALA A 75 -10.80 15.70 38.10
C ALA A 75 -11.92 16.25 37.20
N VAL A 76 -13.17 16.23 37.69
CA VAL A 76 -14.36 16.75 36.98
C VAL A 76 -14.16 18.19 36.51
N GLY A 77 -13.57 19.05 37.34
CA GLY A 77 -13.31 20.45 36.99
C GLY A 77 -12.39 20.62 35.78
N LYS A 78 -11.52 19.64 35.49
CA LYS A 78 -10.73 19.64 34.25
C LYS A 78 -11.61 19.33 33.03
N TYR A 79 -12.54 18.39 33.14
CA TYR A 79 -13.44 18.10 32.01
C TYR A 79 -14.39 19.27 31.74
N TRP A 80 -14.97 19.86 32.79
CA TRP A 80 -15.78 21.06 32.64
C TRP A 80 -15.01 22.20 31.96
N LYS A 81 -13.72 22.36 32.29
CA LYS A 81 -12.85 23.32 31.61
C LYS A 81 -12.69 23.00 30.12
N GLU A 82 -12.47 21.73 29.76
CA GLU A 82 -12.39 21.30 28.35
C GLU A 82 -13.68 21.63 27.58
N ILE A 83 -14.86 21.44 28.19
CA ILE A 83 -16.15 21.82 27.58
C ILE A 83 -16.26 23.34 27.42
N LYS A 84 -15.89 24.10 28.46
CA LYS A 84 -15.94 25.57 28.45
C LYS A 84 -15.01 26.19 27.41
N GLU A 85 -13.83 25.62 27.23
CA GLU A 85 -12.83 26.07 26.26
C GLU A 85 -13.09 25.52 24.85
N GLY A 86 -14.14 24.70 24.68
CA GLY A 86 -14.50 24.10 23.40
C GLY A 86 -13.54 23.00 22.95
N GLU A 87 -12.61 22.54 23.78
CA GLU A 87 -11.67 21.45 23.47
C GLU A 87 -12.36 20.08 23.39
N SER A 88 -13.54 19.92 24.00
CA SER A 88 -14.29 18.67 23.97
C SER A 88 -15.78 18.91 24.17
N GLY A 89 -16.61 18.12 23.48
CA GLY A 89 -18.05 18.09 23.67
C GLY A 89 -18.48 17.11 24.76
N LEU A 90 -19.74 17.24 25.19
CA LEU A 90 -20.45 16.25 25.99
C LEU A 90 -21.78 15.94 25.32
N GLU A 91 -21.97 14.69 24.92
CA GLU A 91 -23.15 14.23 24.22
C GLU A 91 -23.85 13.11 24.98
N LEU A 92 -25.13 12.93 24.70
CA LEU A 92 -25.96 11.87 25.24
C LEU A 92 -26.43 10.98 24.10
N TRP A 93 -26.11 9.69 24.18
CA TRP A 93 -26.39 8.73 23.13
C TRP A 93 -27.33 7.63 23.62
N LYS A 94 -28.27 7.22 22.78
CA LYS A 94 -29.10 6.02 22.99
C LYS A 94 -28.54 4.90 22.14
N THR A 95 -27.96 3.89 22.77
CA THR A 95 -27.39 2.73 22.08
C THR A 95 -28.50 1.89 21.42
N ALA A 96 -28.11 0.95 20.54
CA ALA A 96 -29.04 0.04 19.88
C ALA A 96 -29.87 -0.81 20.86
N ASN A 97 -29.36 -1.05 22.08
CA ASN A 97 -30.09 -1.79 23.13
C ASN A 97 -31.07 -0.90 23.94
N GLY A 98 -31.10 0.41 23.67
CA GLY A 98 -31.95 1.39 24.33
C GLY A 98 -31.34 2.07 25.55
N SER A 99 -30.14 1.68 26.00
CA SER A 99 -29.44 2.34 27.11
C SER A 99 -29.00 3.75 26.72
N VAL A 100 -29.09 4.68 27.66
CA VAL A 100 -28.63 6.05 27.47
C VAL A 100 -27.27 6.21 28.14
N VAL A 101 -26.27 6.67 27.38
CA VAL A 101 -24.88 6.79 27.84
C VAL A 101 -24.33 8.20 27.55
N PRO A 102 -23.64 8.84 28.52
CA PRO A 102 -22.90 10.07 28.26
C PRO A 102 -21.60 9.76 27.52
N VAL A 103 -21.26 10.61 26.55
CA VAL A 103 -20.10 10.46 25.67
C VAL A 103 -19.34 11.77 25.59
N ARG A 104 -18.04 11.74 25.90
CA ARG A 104 -17.12 12.85 25.63
C ARG A 104 -16.74 12.83 24.16
N VAL A 105 -16.86 13.97 23.48
CA VAL A 105 -16.48 14.08 22.06
C VAL A 105 -15.20 14.88 21.93
N THR A 106 -14.24 14.38 21.16
CA THR A 106 -12.98 15.08 20.91
C THR A 106 -12.60 14.98 19.44
N HIS A 107 -12.18 16.09 18.86
CA HIS A 107 -11.72 16.20 17.49
C HIS A 107 -10.21 16.32 17.48
N VAL A 108 -9.53 15.55 16.63
CA VAL A 108 -8.07 15.49 16.56
C VAL A 108 -7.62 15.48 15.12
N LEU A 109 -6.77 16.42 14.74
CA LEU A 109 -6.00 16.40 13.50
C LEU A 109 -4.79 15.48 13.65
N ARG A 110 -4.49 14.71 12.62
CA ARG A 110 -3.26 13.94 12.47
C ARG A 110 -2.61 14.36 11.16
N ALA A 111 -1.36 14.79 11.21
CA ALA A 111 -0.69 15.33 10.04
C ALA A 111 0.47 14.46 9.57
N LYS A 112 0.42 14.07 8.30
CA LYS A 112 1.58 13.59 7.55
C LYS A 112 2.33 14.81 7.02
N VAL A 113 3.31 15.29 7.78
CA VAL A 113 4.07 16.49 7.43
C VAL A 113 5.28 16.12 6.56
N CYS A 114 5.46 16.79 5.43
CA CYS A 114 6.59 16.57 4.52
C CYS A 114 7.00 17.85 3.80
N SER A 115 8.16 17.82 3.14
CA SER A 115 8.51 18.82 2.10
C SER A 115 8.05 18.32 0.73
N ALA A 116 7.96 19.20 -0.28
CA ALA A 116 7.64 18.78 -1.65
C ALA A 116 8.58 17.66 -2.15
N HIS A 117 9.89 17.81 -1.92
CA HIS A 117 10.89 16.81 -2.32
C HIS A 117 10.82 15.50 -1.51
N SER A 118 10.41 15.56 -0.24
CA SER A 118 10.20 14.35 0.57
C SER A 118 8.90 13.63 0.19
N HIS A 119 7.84 14.37 -0.16
CA HIS A 119 6.56 13.82 -0.62
C HIS A 119 6.72 12.96 -1.87
N GLU A 120 7.53 13.40 -2.84
CA GLU A 120 7.86 12.63 -4.04
C GLU A 120 8.48 11.24 -3.73
N ARG A 121 9.11 11.10 -2.57
CA ARG A 121 9.78 9.89 -2.09
C ARG A 121 8.98 9.15 -1.02
N ASP A 122 7.73 9.54 -0.77
CA ASP A 122 6.86 8.97 0.26
C ASP A 122 7.46 9.07 1.69
N MET A 123 8.22 10.15 1.94
CA MET A 123 8.92 10.41 3.20
C MET A 123 8.20 11.48 4.03
N PHE A 124 7.89 11.17 5.29
CA PHE A 124 7.18 12.06 6.19
C PHE A 124 7.89 12.17 7.55
N LEU A 125 7.58 13.24 8.28
CA LEU A 125 8.07 13.44 9.64
C LEU A 125 7.36 12.52 10.63
N PHE A 126 8.15 11.89 11.48
CA PHE A 126 7.67 11.02 12.54
C PHE A 126 8.23 11.44 13.89
N ASN A 127 7.36 11.60 14.89
CA ASN A 127 7.77 12.00 16.23
C ASN A 127 8.17 10.77 17.04
N THR A 128 9.46 10.59 17.27
CA THR A 128 9.98 9.41 17.98
C THR A 128 9.84 9.55 19.49
N TRP A 129 10.27 10.67 20.04
CA TRP A 129 10.21 10.94 21.46
C TRP A 129 9.88 12.41 21.74
N GLN A 130 9.34 12.62 22.93
CA GLN A 130 9.07 13.93 23.46
C GLN A 130 9.75 14.07 24.82
N GLN A 131 10.35 15.23 25.08
CA GLN A 131 10.94 15.57 26.36
C GLN A 131 10.16 16.69 27.03
N MET A 132 9.78 16.50 28.29
CA MET A 132 9.13 17.54 29.09
C MET A 132 10.16 18.57 29.57
N ALA A 133 9.69 19.74 30.01
CA ALA A 133 10.56 20.80 30.52
C ALA A 133 11.42 20.40 31.72
N ASP A 134 11.03 19.37 32.48
CA ASP A 134 11.79 18.80 33.59
C ASP A 134 12.91 17.83 33.15
N GLY A 135 13.03 17.59 31.84
CA GLY A 135 14.00 16.71 31.22
C GLY A 135 13.57 15.25 31.11
N GLN A 136 12.39 14.85 31.62
CA GLN A 136 11.89 13.49 31.43
C GLN A 136 11.52 13.25 29.96
N LYS A 137 11.94 12.09 29.44
CA LYS A 137 11.63 11.66 28.06
C LYS A 137 10.55 10.59 28.06
N ARG A 138 9.62 10.70 27.10
CA ARG A 138 8.65 9.66 26.76
C ARG A 138 8.77 9.32 25.27
N MET A 139 8.62 8.03 24.95
CA MET A 139 8.43 7.63 23.56
C MET A 139 7.04 8.09 23.11
N ARG A 140 6.96 8.70 21.92
CA ARG A 140 5.68 9.09 21.32
C ARG A 140 5.32 8.15 20.19
N ASN A 141 6.25 7.96 19.25
CA ASN A 141 6.07 7.13 18.06
C ASN A 141 4.75 7.45 17.33
N GLY A 142 4.55 8.72 17.00
CA GLY A 142 3.31 9.19 16.39
C GLY A 142 3.54 10.24 15.32
N LEU A 143 2.49 10.48 14.53
CA LEU A 143 2.39 11.66 13.68
C LEU A 143 2.21 12.92 14.53
N LEU A 144 2.41 14.08 13.91
CA LEU A 144 1.96 15.34 14.48
C LEU A 144 0.45 15.22 14.75
N SER A 145 0.03 15.58 15.95
CA SER A 145 -1.38 15.45 16.36
C SER A 145 -1.82 16.67 17.14
N GLU A 146 -2.89 17.30 16.68
CA GLU A 146 -3.41 18.53 17.26
C GLU A 146 -4.86 18.35 17.67
N LYS A 147 -5.21 18.79 18.89
CA LYS A 147 -6.59 18.75 19.35
C LYS A 147 -7.33 19.95 18.75
N LEU A 148 -8.49 19.68 18.16
CA LEU A 148 -9.32 20.71 17.55
C LEU A 148 -10.35 21.25 18.53
N SER A 149 -10.69 22.52 18.37
CA SER A 149 -11.85 23.11 19.00
C SER A 149 -13.12 22.64 18.29
N THR A 150 -14.20 22.49 19.05
CA THR A 150 -15.56 22.26 18.52
C THR A 150 -16.03 23.36 17.57
N ALA A 151 -15.47 24.57 17.69
CA ALA A 151 -15.74 25.68 16.77
C ALA A 151 -15.02 25.55 15.41
N GLU A 152 -14.03 24.66 15.29
CA GLU A 152 -13.27 24.41 14.05
C GLU A 152 -13.90 23.28 13.21
N VAL A 153 -15.11 22.81 13.56
CA VAL A 153 -15.82 21.73 12.88
C VAL A 153 -17.00 22.31 12.10
N PRO A 154 -17.12 22.06 10.77
CA PRO A 154 -16.36 21.09 9.98
C PRO A 154 -14.93 21.54 9.63
N LEU A 155 -13.95 20.64 9.81
CA LEU A 155 -12.52 20.93 9.62
C LEU A 155 -12.20 21.50 8.24
N THR A 156 -12.95 21.12 7.20
CA THR A 156 -12.73 21.59 5.83
C THR A 156 -12.86 23.11 5.66
N GLU A 157 -13.61 23.78 6.54
CA GLU A 157 -13.76 25.24 6.51
C GLU A 157 -12.58 25.97 7.19
N HIS A 158 -11.81 25.26 8.01
CA HIS A 158 -10.71 25.80 8.82
C HIS A 158 -9.37 25.12 8.52
N LEU A 159 -9.30 24.31 7.46
CA LEU A 159 -8.23 23.34 7.25
C LEU A 159 -6.85 24.00 7.23
N HIS A 160 -6.67 25.05 6.43
CA HIS A 160 -5.39 25.75 6.31
C HIS A 160 -4.95 26.38 7.64
N GLU A 161 -5.85 27.09 8.32
CA GLU A 161 -5.56 27.77 9.60
C GLU A 161 -5.17 26.77 10.68
N VAL A 162 -5.88 25.65 10.76
CA VAL A 162 -5.59 24.56 11.70
C VAL A 162 -4.24 23.90 11.38
N CYS A 163 -3.96 23.63 10.10
CA CYS A 163 -2.68 23.06 9.66
C CYS A 163 -1.50 24.00 9.96
N GLU A 164 -1.64 25.28 9.66
CA GLU A 164 -0.63 26.31 9.95
C GLU A 164 -0.40 26.42 11.46
N ARG A 165 -1.47 26.46 12.27
CA ARG A 165 -1.39 26.51 13.73
C ARG A 165 -0.70 25.26 14.30
N ALA A 166 -1.13 24.07 13.88
CA ALA A 166 -0.60 22.80 14.36
C ALA A 166 0.91 22.66 14.10
N VAL A 167 1.37 23.09 12.92
CA VAL A 167 2.79 23.07 12.55
C VAL A 167 3.53 24.23 13.22
N THR A 168 3.18 25.47 12.92
CA THR A 168 4.03 26.64 13.21
C THR A 168 3.78 27.27 14.58
N CYS A 169 2.59 27.09 15.15
CA CYS A 169 2.18 27.73 16.40
C CYS A 169 2.09 26.77 17.57
N GLU A 170 2.17 25.45 17.36
CA GLU A 170 2.12 24.44 18.42
C GLU A 170 3.39 23.57 18.36
N GLU A 171 3.37 22.43 17.66
CA GLU A 171 4.40 21.41 17.80
C GLU A 171 5.77 21.79 17.21
N MET A 172 5.83 22.70 16.22
CA MET A 172 7.06 23.07 15.50
C MET A 172 7.39 24.58 15.58
N GLN A 173 7.02 25.24 16.69
CA GLN A 173 7.26 26.69 16.90
C GLN A 173 8.72 27.11 16.69
N ARG A 174 9.69 26.30 17.15
CA ARG A 174 11.12 26.59 16.96
C ARG A 174 11.93 25.36 16.60
N VAL A 175 12.62 25.42 15.45
CA VAL A 175 13.51 24.36 14.96
C VAL A 175 14.88 24.46 15.63
N VAL A 176 15.38 23.32 16.10
CA VAL A 176 16.72 23.16 16.68
C VAL A 176 17.39 21.89 16.15
N GLU A 177 18.70 21.76 16.36
CA GLU A 177 19.46 20.57 15.93
C GLU A 177 18.93 19.29 16.59
N SER A 178 19.00 18.14 15.89
CA SER A 178 18.56 16.84 16.41
C SER A 178 19.32 16.37 17.65
N THR A 179 20.53 16.89 17.87
CA THR A 179 21.35 16.62 19.05
C THR A 179 20.84 17.34 20.31
N PHE A 180 19.94 18.32 20.17
CA PHE A 180 19.40 19.08 21.28
C PHE A 180 18.60 18.20 22.24
N SER A 181 18.97 18.21 23.52
CA SER A 181 18.15 17.63 24.58
C SER A 181 18.39 18.34 25.90
N LEU A 182 17.34 18.47 26.70
CA LEU A 182 17.45 19.06 28.03
C LEU A 182 18.20 18.10 28.95
N LYS A 183 19.28 18.57 29.56
CA LYS A 183 19.93 17.83 30.65
C LYS A 183 19.05 17.95 31.89
N ARG A 184 18.93 16.86 32.67
CA ARG A 184 18.13 16.87 33.90
C ARG A 184 18.65 17.95 34.86
N GLY A 185 17.77 18.88 35.23
CA GLY A 185 18.11 20.01 36.10
C GLY A 185 18.77 21.21 35.40
N ALA A 186 18.97 21.17 34.09
CA ALA A 186 19.33 22.36 33.32
C ALA A 186 18.10 23.26 33.14
N GLU A 187 18.34 24.57 33.08
CA GLU A 187 17.30 25.54 32.76
C GLU A 187 16.79 25.36 31.32
N ALA A 188 15.48 25.39 31.15
CA ALA A 188 14.87 25.28 29.83
C ALA A 188 15.15 26.56 29.02
N PRO A 189 15.39 26.47 27.70
CA PRO A 189 15.52 27.64 26.85
C PRO A 189 14.31 28.55 26.98
N GLU A 190 14.54 29.84 27.16
CA GLU A 190 13.49 30.84 27.15
C GLU A 190 12.85 30.95 25.76
N HIS A 191 11.58 31.34 25.71
CA HIS A 191 10.88 31.66 24.48
C HIS A 191 11.47 32.94 23.88
N ASP A 192 11.94 32.86 22.64
CA ASP A 192 12.44 34.01 21.90
C ASP A 192 11.32 34.61 21.03
N PRO A 193 10.75 35.78 21.41
CA PRO A 193 9.67 36.40 20.64
C PRO A 193 10.12 36.94 19.28
N HIS A 194 11.43 37.02 19.02
CA HIS A 194 11.99 37.46 17.74
C HIS A 194 12.34 36.31 16.81
N TYR A 195 12.20 35.06 17.27
CA TYR A 195 12.42 33.90 16.41
C TYR A 195 11.33 33.82 15.35
N ALA A 196 11.74 33.92 14.08
CA ALA A 196 10.88 33.66 12.94
C ALA A 196 10.98 32.18 12.56
N CYS A 197 9.89 31.42 12.72
CA CYS A 197 9.86 30.03 12.30
C CYS A 197 10.08 29.93 10.78
N PRO A 198 11.08 29.17 10.31
CA PRO A 198 11.37 29.05 8.89
C PRO A 198 10.33 28.20 8.14
N ILE A 199 9.54 27.40 8.87
CA ILE A 199 8.58 26.46 8.29
C ILE A 199 7.31 27.21 7.88
N LYS A 200 6.82 26.94 6.68
CA LYS A 200 5.54 27.46 6.17
C LYS A 200 4.73 26.33 5.56
N VAL A 201 3.42 26.32 5.80
CA VAL A 201 2.50 25.40 5.13
C VAL A 201 2.24 25.96 3.73
N GLU A 202 2.60 25.19 2.71
CA GLU A 202 2.40 25.57 1.30
C GLU A 202 1.13 24.96 0.72
N TYR A 203 0.81 23.73 1.17
CA TYR A 203 -0.34 22.99 0.69
C TYR A 203 -0.79 21.96 1.72
N GLU A 204 -2.08 21.68 1.73
CA GLU A 204 -2.68 20.67 2.57
C GLU A 204 -3.74 19.87 1.83
N HIS A 205 -3.82 18.58 2.17
CA HIS A 205 -4.76 17.65 1.56
C HIS A 205 -5.42 16.78 2.62
N PHE A 206 -6.74 16.88 2.73
CA PHE A 206 -7.52 16.01 3.58
C PHE A 206 -7.50 14.58 3.02
N VAL A 207 -6.94 13.65 3.79
CA VAL A 207 -6.74 12.25 3.39
C VAL A 207 -7.92 11.40 3.82
N ASP A 208 -8.18 11.36 5.13
CA ASP A 208 -9.22 10.50 5.69
C ASP A 208 -9.86 11.10 6.95
N TYR A 209 -10.95 10.45 7.36
CA TYR A 209 -11.61 10.70 8.62
C TYR A 209 -12.14 9.41 9.20
N THR A 210 -11.76 9.15 10.45
CA THR A 210 -12.11 7.95 11.19
C THR A 210 -12.67 8.31 12.55
N ALA A 211 -13.64 7.54 13.03
CA ALA A 211 -14.20 7.69 14.37
C ALA A 211 -13.83 6.49 15.25
N GLU A 212 -13.34 6.75 16.45
CA GLU A 212 -12.99 5.72 17.44
C GLU A 212 -13.77 5.94 18.73
N VAL A 213 -14.22 4.86 19.36
CA VAL A 213 -14.89 4.93 20.66
C VAL A 213 -14.14 4.07 21.68
N GLU A 214 -13.79 4.66 22.81
CA GLU A 214 -13.14 3.96 23.91
C GLU A 214 -13.56 4.50 25.28
N THR A 215 -13.33 3.73 26.34
CA THR A 215 -13.47 4.24 27.71
C THR A 215 -12.29 5.17 28.02
N SER A 216 -12.59 6.39 28.47
CA SER A 216 -11.59 7.41 28.75
C SER A 216 -10.64 6.97 29.86
N LYS A 217 -9.32 7.02 29.57
CA LYS A 217 -8.28 6.84 30.60
C LYS A 217 -8.23 8.01 31.58
N SER A 218 -8.56 9.21 31.13
CA SER A 218 -8.58 10.42 31.97
C SER A 218 -9.82 10.49 32.85
N TYR A 219 -10.94 9.96 32.36
CA TYR A 219 -12.26 10.05 33.00
C TYR A 219 -12.88 8.65 33.13
N PRO A 220 -12.47 7.87 34.14
CA PRO A 220 -12.89 6.47 34.28
C PRO A 220 -14.41 6.28 34.16
N GLY A 221 -14.82 5.33 33.32
CA GLY A 221 -16.23 5.01 33.05
C GLY A 221 -16.92 5.87 31.99
N LEU A 222 -16.34 7.01 31.59
CA LEU A 222 -16.88 7.84 30.51
C LEU A 222 -16.44 7.31 29.16
N LEU A 223 -17.37 7.11 28.22
CA LEU A 223 -17.02 6.83 26.83
C LEU A 223 -16.47 8.10 26.17
N THR A 224 -15.44 7.97 25.36
CA THR A 224 -14.90 9.03 24.51
C THR A 224 -15.03 8.63 23.05
N LEU A 225 -15.67 9.49 22.27
CA LEU A 225 -15.73 9.44 20.81
C LEU A 225 -14.66 10.38 20.25
N TYR A 226 -13.63 9.80 19.63
CA TYR A 226 -12.58 10.51 18.93
C TYR A 226 -12.92 10.62 17.45
N HIS A 227 -12.99 11.85 16.96
CA HIS A 227 -13.03 12.17 15.54
C HIS A 227 -11.60 12.47 15.08
N LEU A 228 -11.01 11.55 14.32
CA LEU A 228 -9.64 11.62 13.87
C LEU A 228 -9.60 12.01 12.39
N TYR A 229 -9.00 13.15 12.08
CA TYR A 229 -8.87 13.66 10.72
C TYR A 229 -7.42 13.52 10.28
N THR A 230 -7.14 12.79 9.19
CA THR A 230 -5.77 12.71 8.65
C THR A 230 -5.61 13.68 7.50
N VAL A 231 -4.53 14.45 7.54
CA VAL A 231 -4.20 15.47 6.54
C VAL A 231 -2.74 15.30 6.13
N GLU A 232 -2.46 15.39 4.84
CA GLU A 232 -1.11 15.57 4.32
C GLU A 232 -0.79 17.06 4.28
N ILE A 233 0.31 17.46 4.90
CA ILE A 233 0.75 18.86 4.97
C ILE A 233 2.11 18.97 4.31
N ILE A 234 2.17 19.73 3.21
CA ILE A 234 3.41 20.03 2.50
C ILE A 234 3.91 21.39 2.98
N CYS A 235 5.11 21.39 3.54
CA CYS A 235 5.75 22.60 4.06
C CYS A 235 7.02 22.96 3.31
N SER A 236 7.30 24.26 3.20
CA SER A 236 8.63 24.79 2.89
C SER A 236 9.42 25.06 4.19
N GLY A 237 10.73 25.24 4.07
CA GLY A 237 11.61 25.56 5.21
C GLY A 237 11.90 24.40 6.18
N LEU A 238 11.41 23.19 5.91
CA LEU A 238 11.75 21.99 6.68
C LEU A 238 13.22 21.57 6.44
N PRO A 239 13.97 21.20 7.50
CA PRO A 239 15.31 20.62 7.34
C PRO A 239 15.28 19.30 6.55
N GLY A 240 16.24 19.10 5.65
CA GLY A 240 16.40 17.86 4.89
C GLY A 240 17.02 16.69 5.67
N PHE A 241 17.23 16.86 6.99
CA PHE A 241 17.82 15.89 7.92
C PHE A 241 16.99 15.87 9.21
N ASP A 242 17.20 14.88 10.09
CA ASP A 242 16.48 14.76 11.36
C ASP A 242 16.74 15.96 12.28
N PHE A 243 15.72 16.44 12.98
CA PHE A 243 15.78 17.65 13.80
C PHE A 243 14.84 17.57 15.00
N ASN A 244 14.98 18.53 15.92
CA ASN A 244 14.06 18.66 17.05
C ASN A 244 13.32 20.00 16.97
N THR A 245 12.17 20.09 17.63
CA THR A 245 11.44 21.35 17.80
C THR A 245 11.11 21.63 19.25
N LEU A 246 10.95 22.91 19.58
CA LEU A 246 10.53 23.38 20.89
C LEU A 246 9.08 23.89 20.80
N GLU A 247 8.21 23.37 21.66
CA GLU A 247 6.83 23.82 21.87
C GLU A 247 6.75 24.56 23.21
N TYR A 248 6.18 25.75 23.21
CA TYR A 248 6.00 26.59 24.38
C TYR A 248 4.51 26.75 24.73
N ASP A 249 4.22 26.86 26.02
CA ASP A 249 2.88 27.15 26.53
C ASP A 249 2.35 28.50 26.03
N TYR A 250 1.03 28.68 26.08
CA TYR A 250 0.40 29.98 25.91
C TYR A 250 0.98 31.02 26.89
N PRO A 251 1.05 32.30 26.49
CA PRO A 251 1.60 33.34 27.34
C PRO A 251 0.82 33.42 28.65
N ASP A 252 1.55 33.49 29.77
CA ASP A 252 0.96 33.79 31.07
C ASP A 252 0.46 35.25 31.14
N LYS A 253 -0.01 35.68 32.30
CA LYS A 253 -0.55 37.05 32.48
C LYS A 253 0.51 38.11 32.24
N GLU A 254 1.78 37.75 32.42
CA GLU A 254 2.96 38.58 32.23
C GLU A 254 3.52 38.49 30.80
N GLY A 255 2.94 37.64 29.94
CA GLY A 255 3.37 37.43 28.56
C GLY A 255 4.50 36.41 28.40
N HIS A 256 4.96 35.79 29.49
CA HIS A 256 6.02 34.78 29.43
C HIS A 256 5.47 33.45 28.96
N ARG A 257 6.26 32.74 28.14
CA ARG A 257 5.95 31.40 27.66
C ARG A 257 6.98 30.42 28.19
N LYS A 258 6.51 29.37 28.86
CA LYS A 258 7.38 28.30 29.37
C LYS A 258 7.53 27.23 28.31
N LEU A 259 8.72 26.65 28.21
CA LEU A 259 8.90 25.48 27.37
C LEU A 259 7.97 24.39 27.89
N LYS A 260 7.16 23.82 27.00
CA LYS A 260 6.24 22.74 27.29
C LYS A 260 6.92 21.41 26.92
N TYR A 261 7.39 21.32 25.67
CA TYR A 261 7.96 20.09 25.12
C TYR A 261 9.11 20.32 24.14
N VAL A 262 10.00 19.33 24.06
CA VAL A 262 10.93 19.11 22.95
C VAL A 262 10.45 17.91 22.15
N HIS A 263 10.28 18.06 20.85
CA HIS A 263 9.82 17.01 19.94
C HIS A 263 10.99 16.56 19.08
N ALA A 264 11.15 15.25 18.88
CA ALA A 264 12.20 14.72 18.02
C ALA A 264 11.63 14.10 16.75
N TRP A 265 12.01 14.69 15.63
CA TRP A 265 11.49 14.38 14.31
C TRP A 265 12.53 13.66 13.48
N VAL A 266 12.12 12.54 12.91
CA VAL A 266 12.91 11.78 11.95
C VAL A 266 12.16 11.66 10.64
N TRP A 267 12.89 11.62 9.54
CA TRP A 267 12.34 11.33 8.23
C TRP A 267 12.23 9.83 8.04
N LEU A 268 11.02 9.32 7.82
CA LEU A 268 10.77 7.91 7.54
C LEU A 268 9.86 7.77 6.32
N ASP A 269 10.03 6.68 5.58
CA ASP A 269 9.06 6.34 4.55
C ASP A 269 7.72 5.92 5.18
N TRP A 270 6.62 6.10 4.45
CA TRP A 270 5.29 5.77 4.99
C TRP A 270 5.14 4.31 5.41
N GLY A 271 5.86 3.39 4.77
CA GLY A 271 5.91 1.99 5.18
C GLY A 271 6.50 1.84 6.59
N GLN A 272 7.64 2.47 6.86
CA GLN A 272 8.28 2.49 8.18
C GLN A 272 7.41 3.17 9.23
N ILE A 273 6.75 4.29 8.89
CA ILE A 273 5.84 4.99 9.82
C ILE A 273 4.68 4.08 10.19
N ARG A 274 4.03 3.46 9.20
CA ARG A 274 2.99 2.45 9.44
C ARG A 274 3.47 1.36 10.37
N ARG A 275 4.70 0.85 10.20
CA ARG A 275 5.31 -0.11 11.12
C ARG A 275 5.28 0.37 12.57
N TYR A 276 5.78 1.56 12.83
CA TYR A 276 5.81 2.10 14.19
C TYR A 276 4.41 2.38 14.75
N LEU A 277 3.50 2.91 13.93
CA LEU A 277 2.11 3.14 14.29
C LEU A 277 1.37 1.83 14.56
N PHE A 278 1.84 0.72 14.02
CA PHE A 278 1.30 -0.61 14.29
C PHE A 278 1.90 -1.28 15.53
N GLU A 279 3.04 -0.80 16.02
CA GLU A 279 3.66 -1.36 17.21
C GLU A 279 2.77 -1.11 18.43
N GLY A 280 2.42 -2.17 19.18
CA GLY A 280 1.49 -2.06 20.31
C GLY A 280 0.00 -2.00 19.91
N SER A 281 -0.34 -2.11 18.63
CA SER A 281 -1.73 -2.23 18.19
C SER A 281 -2.46 -3.41 18.86
N SER A 282 -3.77 -3.25 18.99
CA SER A 282 -4.68 -4.26 19.52
C SER A 282 -5.83 -4.48 18.55
N LEU A 283 -6.39 -5.69 18.55
CA LEU A 283 -7.61 -5.98 17.81
C LEU A 283 -8.75 -5.15 18.41
N LYS A 284 -9.28 -4.21 17.64
CA LYS A 284 -10.39 -3.33 18.02
C LYS A 284 -11.72 -3.94 17.63
N GLU A 285 -11.80 -4.48 16.41
CA GLU A 285 -13.02 -5.08 15.87
C GLU A 285 -12.71 -6.30 14.99
N ARG A 286 -13.61 -7.27 14.99
CA ARG A 286 -13.57 -8.41 14.06
C ARG A 286 -14.92 -8.57 13.39
N LYS A 287 -14.91 -8.63 12.06
CA LYS A 287 -16.07 -8.90 11.22
C LYS A 287 -15.97 -10.31 10.65
N THR A 288 -16.95 -11.14 10.98
CA THR A 288 -17.13 -12.52 10.48
C THR A 288 -18.43 -12.63 9.69
N LYS A 289 -18.76 -13.83 9.22
CA LYS A 289 -20.10 -14.15 8.67
C LYS A 289 -21.23 -13.54 9.49
N GLY A 290 -22.19 -12.93 8.79
CA GLY A 290 -23.36 -12.27 9.35
C GLY A 290 -23.09 -10.88 9.91
N SER A 291 -21.85 -10.38 9.87
CA SER A 291 -21.54 -9.01 10.31
C SER A 291 -22.10 -7.94 9.37
N PHE A 292 -22.37 -8.31 8.11
CA PHE A 292 -22.93 -7.41 7.11
C PHE A 292 -24.19 -8.04 6.53
N PRO A 293 -25.30 -7.29 6.41
CA PRO A 293 -26.53 -7.81 5.82
C PRO A 293 -26.41 -8.06 4.30
N ASN A 294 -25.49 -7.35 3.61
CA ASN A 294 -25.23 -7.47 2.17
C ASN A 294 -23.88 -6.82 1.81
N ALA A 295 -23.43 -7.02 0.57
CA ALA A 295 -22.18 -6.44 0.05
C ALA A 295 -22.16 -4.90 0.06
N GLN A 296 -23.32 -4.24 -0.05
CA GLN A 296 -23.38 -2.77 -0.01
C GLN A 296 -23.09 -2.23 1.39
N ALA A 297 -23.53 -2.92 2.45
CA ALA A 297 -23.17 -2.58 3.82
C ALA A 297 -21.67 -2.78 4.09
N LEU A 298 -21.06 -3.84 3.51
CA LEU A 298 -19.60 -4.00 3.54
C LEU A 298 -18.88 -2.87 2.79
N ARG A 299 -19.31 -2.54 1.56
CA ARG A 299 -18.74 -1.42 0.77
C ARG A 299 -18.76 -0.12 1.56
N TYR A 300 -19.88 0.15 2.22
CA TYR A 300 -20.06 1.34 3.03
C TYR A 300 -19.12 1.37 4.24
N TRP A 301 -18.96 0.25 4.96
CA TRP A 301 -17.97 0.14 6.04
C TRP A 301 -16.53 0.28 5.52
N LEU A 302 -16.20 -0.33 4.38
CA LEU A 302 -14.86 -0.22 3.77
C LEU A 302 -14.53 1.20 3.30
N SER A 303 -15.53 1.99 2.91
CA SER A 303 -15.34 3.37 2.43
C SER A 303 -14.84 4.35 3.50
N GLN A 304 -14.85 3.93 4.77
CA GLN A 304 -14.30 4.68 5.89
C GLN A 304 -12.78 4.59 5.99
N PHE A 305 -12.16 3.69 5.23
CA PHE A 305 -10.70 3.50 5.19
C PHE A 305 -10.13 4.06 3.87
N ASP A 306 -8.81 4.30 3.85
CA ASP A 306 -8.07 4.74 2.66
C ASP A 306 -7.91 3.58 1.64
N LEU A 307 -9.03 3.17 1.05
CA LEU A 307 -9.12 2.15 0.00
C LEU A 307 -9.72 2.76 -1.26
N ASP A 308 -9.20 2.37 -2.42
CA ASP A 308 -9.83 2.67 -3.71
C ASP A 308 -10.73 1.52 -4.15
N LEU A 309 -11.96 1.53 -3.62
CA LEU A 309 -12.95 0.51 -3.93
C LEU A 309 -13.44 0.55 -5.38
N HIS A 310 -13.11 1.59 -6.15
CA HIS A 310 -13.47 1.66 -7.57
C HIS A 310 -12.59 0.78 -8.46
N GLU A 311 -11.34 0.54 -8.05
CA GLU A 311 -10.45 -0.38 -8.75
C GLU A 311 -10.82 -1.85 -8.50
N TRP A 312 -11.54 -2.12 -7.41
CA TRP A 312 -11.97 -3.48 -7.05
C TRP A 312 -13.02 -3.98 -8.05
N GLY A 313 -12.78 -5.17 -8.62
CA GLY A 313 -13.60 -5.74 -9.69
C GLY A 313 -13.15 -5.35 -11.11
N THR A 314 -12.09 -4.55 -11.25
CA THR A 314 -11.46 -4.22 -12.53
C THR A 314 -10.11 -4.94 -12.68
N ASP A 315 -9.62 -5.11 -13.92
CA ASP A 315 -8.30 -5.68 -14.23
C ASP A 315 -7.94 -7.03 -13.58
N GLY A 316 -8.97 -7.83 -13.25
CA GLY A 316 -8.80 -9.14 -12.62
C GLY A 316 -8.64 -9.09 -11.10
N LEU A 317 -8.80 -7.91 -10.47
CA LEU A 317 -9.00 -7.77 -9.04
C LEU A 317 -10.40 -8.25 -8.63
N SER A 318 -10.52 -8.69 -7.39
CA SER A 318 -11.80 -9.08 -6.81
C SER A 318 -12.63 -7.85 -6.45
N SER A 319 -13.95 -7.98 -6.58
CA SER A 319 -14.95 -6.96 -6.22
C SER A 319 -15.26 -6.96 -4.72
N VAL A 320 -15.99 -5.94 -4.25
CA VAL A 320 -16.47 -5.93 -2.85
C VAL A 320 -17.46 -7.07 -2.62
N GLU A 321 -18.24 -7.44 -3.64
CA GLU A 321 -19.15 -8.57 -3.63
C GLU A 321 -18.40 -9.89 -3.42
N ASP A 322 -17.25 -10.08 -4.07
CA ASP A 322 -16.38 -11.25 -3.85
C ASP A 322 -15.85 -11.28 -2.41
N LEU A 323 -15.42 -10.15 -1.85
CA LEU A 323 -14.97 -10.09 -0.45
C LEU A 323 -16.09 -10.40 0.53
N PHE A 324 -17.29 -9.88 0.27
CA PHE A 324 -18.48 -10.18 1.05
C PHE A 324 -18.78 -11.69 1.03
N GLU A 325 -18.75 -12.30 -0.15
CA GLU A 325 -18.91 -13.74 -0.28
C GLU A 325 -17.83 -14.53 0.46
N GLU A 326 -16.55 -14.11 0.40
CA GLU A 326 -15.48 -14.75 1.16
C GLU A 326 -15.74 -14.71 2.69
N VAL A 327 -16.25 -13.59 3.21
CA VAL A 327 -16.58 -13.45 4.63
C VAL A 327 -17.80 -14.29 5.02
N GLU A 328 -18.85 -14.30 4.20
CA GLU A 328 -20.08 -15.08 4.47
C GLU A 328 -19.89 -16.60 4.32
N GLN A 329 -18.98 -17.00 3.44
CA GLN A 329 -18.54 -18.39 3.28
C GLN A 329 -17.47 -18.79 4.32
N GLU A 330 -17.12 -17.89 5.23
CA GLU A 330 -16.15 -18.12 6.31
C GLU A 330 -14.74 -18.44 5.77
N GLU A 331 -14.44 -18.11 4.51
CA GLU A 331 -13.12 -18.27 3.89
C GLU A 331 -12.12 -17.20 4.35
N ALA A 332 -12.64 -16.05 4.77
CA ALA A 332 -11.89 -14.95 5.34
C ALA A 332 -12.66 -14.31 6.50
N GLN A 333 -11.95 -13.57 7.34
CA GLN A 333 -12.54 -12.63 8.29
C GLN A 333 -11.82 -11.29 8.15
N LEU A 334 -12.47 -10.20 8.53
CA LEU A 334 -11.86 -8.87 8.55
C LEU A 334 -11.56 -8.48 9.98
N GLU A 335 -10.36 -7.99 10.22
CA GLU A 335 -9.90 -7.53 11.52
C GLU A 335 -9.46 -6.08 11.42
N LEU A 336 -9.98 -5.26 12.32
CA LEU A 336 -9.56 -3.89 12.50
C LEU A 336 -8.60 -3.84 13.69
N TRP A 337 -7.34 -3.58 13.39
CA TRP A 337 -6.29 -3.38 14.38
C TRP A 337 -6.05 -1.90 14.58
N GLY A 338 -5.79 -1.46 15.80
CA GLY A 338 -5.49 -0.05 16.07
C GLY A 338 -4.83 0.15 17.42
N ARG A 339 -4.10 1.25 17.54
CA ARG A 339 -3.66 1.82 18.81
C ARG A 339 -4.71 2.80 19.33
N ASP A 340 -4.52 3.27 20.55
CA ASP A 340 -5.36 4.32 21.15
C ASP A 340 -5.03 5.72 20.60
N ASP A 341 -3.96 5.85 19.79
CA ASP A 341 -3.57 7.09 19.10
C ASP A 341 -3.87 7.06 17.59
N GLY A 342 -4.51 5.99 17.10
CA GLY A 342 -5.59 6.16 16.16
C GLY A 342 -5.43 5.71 14.71
N VAL A 343 -4.31 5.10 14.26
CA VAL A 343 -4.26 4.60 12.86
C VAL A 343 -4.87 3.21 12.75
N PRO A 344 -6.04 3.05 12.09
CA PRO A 344 -6.61 1.74 11.85
C PRO A 344 -5.82 0.98 10.80
N LEU A 345 -5.60 -0.31 11.06
CA LEU A 345 -5.13 -1.30 10.10
C LEU A 345 -6.25 -2.27 9.84
N LEU A 346 -6.83 -2.18 8.64
CA LEU A 346 -7.72 -3.20 8.14
C LEU A 346 -6.90 -4.39 7.63
N MET A 347 -7.19 -5.56 8.19
CA MET A 347 -6.55 -6.81 7.84
C MET A 347 -7.59 -7.83 7.39
N ARG A 348 -7.41 -8.41 6.22
CA ARG A 348 -8.10 -9.63 5.80
C ARG A 348 -7.34 -10.83 6.35
N VAL A 349 -7.96 -11.68 7.15
CA VAL A 349 -7.31 -12.87 7.74
C VAL A 349 -7.79 -14.12 7.03
N VAL A 350 -6.86 -14.91 6.51
CA VAL A 350 -7.14 -16.14 5.75
C VAL A 350 -6.34 -17.30 6.33
N HIS A 351 -7.00 -18.44 6.49
CA HIS A 351 -6.39 -19.68 6.98
C HIS A 351 -6.13 -20.61 5.79
N VAL A 352 -4.89 -21.05 5.60
CA VAL A 352 -4.47 -21.82 4.42
C VAL A 352 -3.64 -23.03 4.82
N LEU A 353 -4.09 -24.22 4.41
CA LEU A 353 -3.26 -25.42 4.41
C LEU A 353 -2.25 -25.37 3.27
N GLN A 354 -0.99 -25.68 3.55
CA GLN A 354 0.06 -25.93 2.58
C GLN A 354 0.49 -27.39 2.66
N LEU A 355 0.31 -28.13 1.58
CA LEU A 355 0.48 -29.58 1.57
C LEU A 355 1.76 -29.95 0.81
N LYS A 356 2.67 -30.59 1.53
CA LYS A 356 3.83 -31.27 0.98
C LYS A 356 3.44 -32.72 0.69
N VAL A 357 2.98 -32.96 -0.54
CA VAL A 357 2.52 -34.29 -0.98
C VAL A 357 3.74 -35.13 -1.37
N LEU A 358 3.89 -36.28 -0.72
CA LEU A 358 4.99 -37.24 -0.88
C LEU A 358 4.48 -38.51 -1.59
N SER A 359 5.36 -39.20 -2.31
CA SER A 359 5.07 -40.54 -2.83
C SER A 359 5.58 -41.61 -1.88
N SER A 360 4.83 -42.70 -1.74
CA SER A 360 5.31 -43.93 -1.10
C SER A 360 6.37 -44.67 -1.95
N ASP A 361 6.59 -44.28 -3.21
CA ASP A 361 7.60 -44.86 -4.09
C ASP A 361 9.01 -44.44 -3.66
N LYS A 362 9.88 -45.44 -3.42
CA LYS A 362 11.27 -45.23 -2.97
C LYS A 362 12.11 -44.44 -3.98
N SER A 363 11.80 -44.50 -5.28
CA SER A 363 12.52 -43.77 -6.32
C SER A 363 12.36 -42.25 -6.19
N LEU A 364 11.26 -41.81 -5.55
CA LEU A 364 10.94 -40.41 -5.30
C LEU A 364 11.28 -39.96 -3.87
N SER A 365 12.08 -40.75 -3.13
CA SER A 365 12.49 -40.43 -1.77
C SER A 365 13.19 -39.05 -1.71
N GLY A 366 12.69 -38.18 -0.84
CA GLY A 366 13.19 -36.81 -0.70
C GLY A 366 12.60 -35.80 -1.69
N LYS A 367 11.70 -36.23 -2.58
CA LYS A 367 10.93 -35.35 -3.47
C LYS A 367 9.50 -35.16 -2.97
N PHE A 368 8.86 -34.09 -3.41
CA PHE A 368 7.46 -33.77 -3.18
C PHE A 368 6.83 -33.14 -4.42
N LEU A 369 5.50 -33.11 -4.50
CA LEU A 369 4.80 -32.48 -5.61
C LEU A 369 4.83 -30.96 -5.50
N LEU A 370 5.26 -30.31 -6.58
CA LEU A 370 5.15 -28.87 -6.79
C LEU A 370 4.22 -28.61 -7.97
N GLN A 371 3.24 -27.73 -7.79
CA GLN A 371 2.42 -27.23 -8.88
C GLN A 371 3.31 -26.33 -9.75
N THR A 372 3.45 -26.64 -11.04
CA THR A 372 4.29 -25.92 -12.02
C THR A 372 3.49 -25.06 -13.00
N SER A 373 2.22 -25.39 -13.18
CA SER A 373 1.31 -24.65 -14.04
C SER A 373 -0.14 -24.78 -13.59
N HIS A 374 -0.96 -23.81 -14.00
CA HIS A 374 -2.39 -23.77 -13.79
C HIS A 374 -3.06 -23.23 -15.04
N GLN A 375 -4.03 -23.97 -15.57
CA GLN A 375 -4.85 -23.54 -16.69
C GLN A 375 -6.23 -23.14 -16.17
N GLY A 376 -6.55 -21.86 -16.30
CA GLY A 376 -7.83 -21.30 -15.90
C GLY A 376 -8.98 -21.65 -16.85
N LYS A 377 -10.18 -21.20 -16.52
CA LYS A 377 -11.39 -21.38 -17.34
C LYS A 377 -11.29 -20.72 -18.72
N ASP A 378 -10.44 -19.71 -18.85
CA ASP A 378 -10.13 -19.01 -20.09
C ASP A 378 -9.18 -19.80 -21.01
N GLY A 379 -8.70 -20.97 -20.56
CA GLY A 379 -7.72 -21.79 -21.28
C GLY A 379 -6.30 -21.23 -21.20
N ARG A 380 -6.07 -20.10 -20.53
CA ARG A 380 -4.72 -19.54 -20.38
C ARG A 380 -3.96 -20.34 -19.34
N VAL A 381 -2.80 -20.85 -19.77
CA VAL A 381 -1.85 -21.51 -18.88
C VAL A 381 -0.98 -20.44 -18.22
N ARG A 382 -0.98 -20.43 -16.90
CA ARG A 382 -0.07 -19.62 -16.08
C ARG A 382 0.93 -20.54 -15.43
N SER A 383 2.20 -20.16 -15.43
CA SER A 383 3.18 -20.85 -14.61
C SER A 383 2.93 -20.51 -13.14
N VAL A 384 2.84 -21.55 -12.32
CA VAL A 384 2.63 -21.46 -10.89
C VAL A 384 3.76 -22.26 -10.26
N HIS A 385 4.36 -21.81 -9.16
CA HIS A 385 5.47 -22.52 -8.51
C HIS A 385 5.19 -22.61 -7.02
N ARG A 386 4.16 -23.37 -6.65
CA ARG A 386 3.67 -23.42 -5.27
C ARG A 386 3.34 -24.84 -4.84
N LEU A 387 3.33 -25.05 -3.54
CA LEU A 387 2.78 -26.26 -2.94
C LEU A 387 1.27 -26.31 -3.14
N MET A 388 0.71 -27.52 -3.13
CA MET A 388 -0.74 -27.66 -3.07
C MET A 388 -1.27 -26.92 -1.84
N SER A 389 -2.35 -26.16 -2.02
CA SER A 389 -2.92 -25.37 -0.93
C SER A 389 -4.44 -25.41 -0.94
N ALA A 390 -5.03 -25.25 0.24
CA ALA A 390 -6.47 -25.19 0.42
C ALA A 390 -6.80 -24.16 1.50
N LYS A 391 -7.77 -23.30 1.23
CA LYS A 391 -8.34 -22.42 2.26
C LYS A 391 -9.09 -23.26 3.29
N LEU A 392 -8.98 -22.89 4.57
CA LEU A 392 -9.73 -23.45 5.68
C LEU A 392 -10.86 -22.49 6.05
N SER A 393 -12.01 -23.04 6.39
CA SER A 393 -13.15 -22.28 6.88
C SER A 393 -12.93 -21.86 8.34
N SER A 394 -13.06 -20.58 8.63
CA SER A 394 -12.99 -20.00 9.98
C SER A 394 -14.08 -20.53 10.93
N LYS A 395 -15.17 -21.10 10.40
CA LYS A 395 -16.22 -21.80 11.17
C LYS A 395 -15.69 -22.86 12.14
N GLU A 396 -14.58 -23.49 11.79
CA GLU A 396 -14.02 -24.63 12.50
C GLU A 396 -12.92 -24.22 13.50
N MET A 397 -12.77 -22.92 13.78
CA MET A 397 -11.83 -22.42 14.78
C MET A 397 -12.32 -22.63 16.23
N PRO A 398 -11.42 -22.91 17.20
CA PRO A 398 -10.00 -23.19 17.00
C PRO A 398 -9.79 -24.55 16.32
N PHE A 399 -8.81 -24.66 15.43
CA PHE A 399 -8.60 -25.88 14.65
C PHE A 399 -8.00 -27.00 15.52
N ALA A 400 -8.57 -28.19 15.43
CA ALA A 400 -7.99 -29.40 16.02
C ALA A 400 -7.10 -30.14 15.00
N GLU A 401 -6.17 -30.97 15.46
CA GLU A 401 -5.30 -31.76 14.56
C GLU A 401 -6.10 -32.64 13.58
N SER A 402 -7.19 -33.25 14.06
CA SER A 402 -8.09 -34.08 13.25
C SER A 402 -8.74 -33.29 12.12
N HIS A 403 -8.98 -31.99 12.32
CA HIS A 403 -9.50 -31.10 11.29
C HIS A 403 -8.45 -30.86 10.20
N PHE A 404 -7.21 -30.53 10.56
CA PHE A 404 -6.13 -30.37 9.57
C PHE A 404 -5.90 -31.65 8.76
N ILE A 405 -5.95 -32.82 9.42
CA ILE A 405 -5.83 -34.12 8.73
C ILE A 405 -6.95 -34.28 7.70
N ARG A 406 -8.22 -34.09 8.11
CA ARG A 406 -9.37 -34.23 7.21
C ARG A 406 -9.29 -33.25 6.04
N ALA A 407 -9.01 -31.98 6.31
CA ALA A 407 -8.95 -30.96 5.28
C ALA A 407 -7.77 -31.17 4.31
N ALA A 408 -6.62 -31.66 4.79
CA ALA A 408 -5.51 -32.06 3.94
C ALA A 408 -5.87 -33.26 3.05
N GLU A 409 -6.57 -34.25 3.60
CA GLU A 409 -7.03 -35.40 2.82
C GLU A 409 -8.06 -35.02 1.75
N GLU A 410 -9.01 -34.16 2.10
CA GLU A 410 -10.02 -33.64 1.18
C GLU A 410 -9.38 -32.82 0.05
N ALA A 411 -8.39 -31.99 0.37
CA ALA A 411 -7.65 -31.23 -0.61
C ALA A 411 -6.87 -32.14 -1.58
N VAL A 412 -6.15 -33.15 -1.09
CA VAL A 412 -5.46 -34.13 -1.96
C VAL A 412 -6.46 -34.89 -2.83
N LYS A 413 -7.55 -35.38 -2.23
CA LYS A 413 -8.61 -36.09 -2.96
C LYS A 413 -9.24 -35.21 -4.04
N ARG A 414 -9.48 -33.92 -3.77
CA ARG A 414 -10.04 -32.97 -4.73
C ARG A 414 -9.07 -32.65 -5.86
N GLU A 415 -7.83 -32.29 -5.54
CA GLU A 415 -6.85 -31.82 -6.52
C GLU A 415 -6.27 -32.96 -7.36
N LEU A 416 -6.14 -34.17 -6.80
CA LEU A 416 -5.55 -35.34 -7.46
C LEU A 416 -6.59 -36.41 -7.79
N PHE A 417 -7.88 -36.05 -7.83
CA PHE A 417 -8.97 -36.99 -8.14
C PHE A 417 -8.79 -37.63 -9.53
N HIS A 418 -8.32 -36.84 -10.48
CA HIS A 418 -8.17 -37.23 -11.87
C HIS A 418 -6.80 -36.81 -12.37
N LEU A 419 -6.04 -37.79 -12.87
CA LEU A 419 -4.67 -37.58 -13.35
C LEU A 419 -4.61 -37.85 -14.85
N MET A 420 -3.90 -36.97 -15.56
CA MET A 420 -3.67 -37.03 -17.00
C MET A 420 -2.18 -36.92 -17.28
N ASP A 421 -1.80 -37.14 -18.54
CA ASP A 421 -0.42 -36.98 -18.99
C ASP A 421 0.12 -35.56 -18.73
N ALA A 422 1.44 -35.43 -18.57
CA ALA A 422 2.10 -34.15 -18.31
C ALA A 422 1.83 -33.07 -19.37
N HIS A 423 1.51 -33.48 -20.60
CA HIS A 423 1.26 -32.60 -21.74
C HIS A 423 -0.22 -32.31 -21.97
N PHE A 424 -1.10 -32.78 -21.11
CA PHE A 424 -2.53 -32.54 -21.25
C PHE A 424 -2.88 -31.06 -21.02
N HIS A 425 -3.65 -30.49 -21.96
CA HIS A 425 -4.15 -29.13 -21.90
C HIS A 425 -5.61 -29.09 -22.35
N LEU A 426 -6.43 -28.26 -21.71
CA LEU A 426 -7.78 -27.97 -22.18
C LEU A 426 -7.71 -27.06 -23.40
N HIS A 427 -8.20 -27.56 -24.53
CA HIS A 427 -8.41 -26.71 -25.70
C HIS A 427 -9.61 -25.78 -25.46
N PRO A 428 -9.51 -24.46 -25.75
CA PRO A 428 -10.62 -23.51 -25.54
C PRO A 428 -11.92 -23.88 -26.26
N GLU A 429 -11.79 -24.62 -27.36
CA GLU A 429 -12.89 -25.05 -28.24
C GLU A 429 -13.55 -26.36 -27.78
N ASN A 430 -12.81 -27.24 -27.10
CA ASN A 430 -13.34 -28.52 -26.60
C ASN A 430 -13.97 -28.33 -25.21
N GLN A 431 -15.18 -27.77 -25.21
CA GLN A 431 -15.89 -27.39 -23.98
C GLN A 431 -16.64 -28.54 -23.30
N GLN A 432 -16.75 -29.69 -23.94
CA GLN A 432 -17.49 -30.83 -23.42
C GLN A 432 -16.51 -31.93 -23.03
N PHE A 433 -16.18 -31.99 -21.74
CA PHE A 433 -15.62 -33.18 -21.14
C PHE A 433 -16.79 -34.07 -20.75
N GLU A 434 -16.89 -35.26 -21.34
CA GLU A 434 -17.85 -36.23 -20.83
C GLU A 434 -17.34 -36.75 -19.47
N ALA A 435 -18.22 -36.71 -18.46
CA ALA A 435 -17.88 -37.22 -17.13
C ALA A 435 -17.45 -38.70 -17.14
N SER A 436 -17.78 -39.44 -18.21
CA SER A 436 -17.41 -40.83 -18.46
C SER A 436 -15.93 -41.02 -18.81
N GLU A 437 -15.27 -40.00 -19.37
CA GLU A 437 -13.84 -40.05 -19.72
C GLU A 437 -12.94 -39.82 -18.50
N ILE A 438 -13.51 -39.35 -17.39
CA ILE A 438 -12.74 -38.98 -16.21
C ILE A 438 -12.64 -40.17 -15.25
N THR A 439 -11.57 -40.96 -15.42
CA THR A 439 -11.27 -42.08 -14.53
C THR A 439 -10.72 -41.61 -13.19
N ASP A 440 -11.15 -42.25 -12.11
CA ASP A 440 -10.57 -42.08 -10.77
C ASP A 440 -9.07 -42.43 -10.82
N SER A 441 -8.23 -41.53 -10.30
CA SER A 441 -6.78 -41.70 -10.23
C SER A 441 -6.36 -42.90 -9.38
N GLY A 442 -7.24 -43.35 -8.48
CA GLY A 442 -6.96 -44.42 -7.52
C GLY A 442 -5.96 -44.02 -6.45
N VAL A 443 -5.57 -42.75 -6.35
CA VAL A 443 -4.61 -42.23 -5.36
C VAL A 443 -5.13 -42.52 -3.95
N ARG A 444 -4.26 -43.10 -3.11
CA ARG A 444 -4.60 -43.44 -1.71
C ARG A 444 -3.70 -42.71 -0.76
N ILE A 445 -4.27 -42.12 0.27
CA ILE A 445 -3.50 -41.44 1.32
C ILE A 445 -3.07 -42.48 2.35
N ARG A 446 -1.77 -42.62 2.58
CA ARG A 446 -1.20 -43.52 3.61
C ARG A 446 -1.11 -42.85 4.96
N SER A 447 -0.60 -41.63 4.99
CA SER A 447 -0.35 -40.90 6.22
C SER A 447 -0.48 -39.40 5.98
N THR A 448 -0.97 -38.70 7.00
CA THR A 448 -1.11 -37.25 7.03
C THR A 448 -0.55 -36.77 8.34
N LYS A 449 0.32 -35.77 8.28
CA LYS A 449 1.03 -35.27 9.47
C LYS A 449 1.09 -33.76 9.46
N PHE A 450 0.78 -33.15 10.59
CA PHE A 450 1.03 -31.73 10.81
C PHE A 450 2.53 -31.45 10.98
N VAL A 451 3.03 -30.43 10.28
CA VAL A 451 4.46 -30.14 10.20
C VAL A 451 4.79 -28.78 10.80
N SER A 452 4.09 -27.72 10.42
CA SER A 452 4.34 -26.35 10.92
C SER A 452 3.11 -25.49 10.90
N HIS A 453 3.11 -24.46 11.73
CA HIS A 453 2.32 -23.26 11.58
C HIS A 453 3.29 -22.08 11.43
N HIS A 454 3.01 -21.20 10.49
CA HIS A 454 3.63 -19.89 10.42
C HIS A 454 2.61 -18.91 9.83
N PHE A 455 2.94 -17.64 9.86
CA PHE A 455 2.08 -16.60 9.32
C PHE A 455 2.88 -15.76 8.35
N ASP A 456 2.15 -15.17 7.40
CA ASP A 456 2.69 -14.20 6.46
C ASP A 456 1.73 -13.02 6.35
N VAL A 457 2.26 -11.84 6.11
CA VAL A 457 1.43 -10.65 5.86
C VAL A 457 1.92 -9.94 4.63
N GLU A 458 1.04 -9.83 3.65
CA GLU A 458 1.31 -9.16 2.39
C GLU A 458 0.14 -8.25 1.99
N GLU A 459 0.37 -7.36 1.04
CA GLU A 459 -0.75 -6.70 0.36
C GLU A 459 -1.57 -7.75 -0.38
N SER A 460 -2.90 -7.65 -0.28
CA SER A 460 -3.79 -8.60 -0.90
C SER A 460 -3.62 -8.55 -2.43
N PRO A 461 -3.27 -9.68 -3.08
CA PRO A 461 -3.22 -9.72 -4.54
C PRO A 461 -4.61 -9.56 -5.19
N SER A 462 -5.68 -9.72 -4.40
CA SER A 462 -7.07 -9.64 -4.86
C SER A 462 -7.73 -8.30 -4.55
N PHE A 463 -7.21 -7.54 -3.59
CA PHE A 463 -7.86 -6.35 -3.02
C PHE A 463 -6.80 -5.26 -2.80
N ARG A 464 -6.52 -4.47 -3.82
CA ARG A 464 -5.48 -3.43 -3.77
C ARG A 464 -5.69 -2.49 -2.58
N GLY A 465 -4.61 -2.14 -1.88
CA GLY A 465 -4.63 -1.30 -0.68
C GLY A 465 -5.03 -2.01 0.62
N MET A 466 -5.62 -3.22 0.56
CA MET A 466 -5.95 -4.01 1.75
C MET A 466 -4.86 -5.06 2.03
N HIS A 467 -4.47 -5.22 3.29
CA HIS A 467 -3.50 -6.25 3.69
C HIS A 467 -4.17 -7.58 4.00
N THR A 468 -3.48 -8.68 3.69
CA THR A 468 -3.90 -10.03 4.05
C THR A 468 -2.90 -10.68 4.98
N MET A 469 -3.36 -11.12 6.14
CA MET A 469 -2.65 -12.03 7.02
C MET A 469 -3.03 -13.48 6.68
N TYR A 470 -2.04 -14.26 6.26
CA TYR A 470 -2.18 -15.67 6.02
C TYR A 470 -1.71 -16.47 7.22
N HIS A 471 -2.56 -17.33 7.76
CA HIS A 471 -2.13 -18.42 8.65
C HIS A 471 -1.86 -19.66 7.81
N LEU A 472 -0.58 -20.01 7.72
CA LEU A 472 -0.07 -21.08 6.85
C LEU A 472 0.22 -22.34 7.67
N TYR A 473 -0.60 -23.36 7.47
CA TYR A 473 -0.49 -24.66 8.13
C TYR A 473 0.17 -25.68 7.19
N GLY A 474 1.43 -25.99 7.45
CA GLY A 474 2.19 -26.99 6.73
C GLY A 474 1.79 -28.40 7.14
N MET A 475 1.36 -29.21 6.16
CA MET A 475 1.08 -30.63 6.31
C MET A 475 1.97 -31.45 5.39
N GLU A 476 2.37 -32.64 5.82
CA GLU A 476 2.94 -33.68 4.96
C GLU A 476 1.89 -34.75 4.72
N VAL A 477 1.67 -35.09 3.45
CA VAL A 477 0.69 -36.11 3.04
C VAL A 477 1.38 -37.15 2.17
N GLU A 478 1.52 -38.38 2.67
CA GLU A 478 2.10 -39.48 1.91
C GLU A 478 1.00 -40.20 1.12
N CYS A 479 1.19 -40.32 -0.18
CA CYS A 479 0.23 -40.91 -1.09
C CYS A 479 0.82 -42.11 -1.84
N GLU A 480 -0.03 -43.09 -2.12
CA GLU A 480 0.25 -44.20 -3.04
C GLU A 480 -0.35 -43.97 -4.41
N LYS A 481 0.15 -44.73 -5.39
CA LYS A 481 -0.37 -44.78 -6.76
C LYS A 481 -0.35 -43.44 -7.48
N LEU A 482 0.49 -42.51 -7.03
CA LEU A 482 0.84 -41.34 -7.81
C LEU A 482 1.79 -41.73 -8.95
N PRO A 483 1.68 -41.11 -10.14
CA PRO A 483 2.64 -41.30 -11.21
C PRO A 483 4.06 -40.97 -10.76
N THR A 484 5.04 -41.74 -11.23
CA THR A 484 6.46 -41.51 -10.94
C THR A 484 7.09 -40.42 -11.81
N THR A 485 6.41 -40.01 -12.88
CA THR A 485 6.77 -38.91 -13.78
C THR A 485 5.95 -37.65 -13.48
N ASP A 486 6.27 -36.54 -14.14
CA ASP A 486 5.41 -35.35 -14.17
C ASP A 486 4.03 -35.73 -14.73
N PHE A 487 2.99 -35.03 -14.29
CA PHE A 487 1.61 -35.29 -14.70
C PHE A 487 0.76 -34.02 -14.56
N THR A 488 -0.47 -34.06 -15.06
CA THR A 488 -1.46 -33.02 -14.80
C THR A 488 -2.63 -33.58 -14.02
N SER A 489 -3.36 -32.74 -13.31
CA SER A 489 -4.61 -33.11 -12.66
C SER A 489 -5.76 -32.23 -13.09
N LEU A 490 -6.97 -32.80 -13.05
CA LEU A 490 -8.23 -32.11 -13.31
C LEU A 490 -9.01 -31.97 -12.01
N ALA A 491 -9.05 -30.76 -11.47
CA ALA A 491 -9.84 -30.48 -10.28
C ALA A 491 -11.31 -30.30 -10.68
N PRO A 492 -12.25 -31.08 -10.09
CA PRO A 492 -13.67 -30.88 -10.33
C PRO A 492 -14.10 -29.52 -9.79
N LEU A 493 -14.89 -28.78 -10.56
CA LEU A 493 -15.38 -27.48 -10.13
C LEU A 493 -16.36 -27.59 -8.96
N PRO A 494 -16.38 -26.58 -8.07
CA PRO A 494 -17.48 -26.45 -7.12
C PRO A 494 -18.81 -26.33 -7.86
N ARG A 495 -19.89 -26.85 -7.26
CA ARG A 495 -21.25 -27.00 -7.82
C ARG A 495 -21.92 -25.70 -8.33
N SER A 496 -21.27 -24.54 -8.22
CA SER A 496 -21.81 -23.23 -8.63
C SER A 496 -21.55 -22.94 -10.12
N GLY A 497 -22.49 -23.35 -10.97
CA GLY A 497 -22.90 -22.68 -12.23
C GLY A 497 -21.95 -22.64 -13.45
N SER A 498 -20.63 -22.53 -13.28
CA SER A 498 -19.69 -22.40 -14.41
C SER A 498 -18.88 -23.69 -14.60
N ARG A 499 -18.95 -24.29 -15.80
CA ARG A 499 -18.66 -25.71 -16.10
C ARG A 499 -17.24 -26.06 -16.62
N ARG A 500 -16.21 -25.24 -16.44
CA ARG A 500 -14.85 -25.56 -16.95
C ARG A 500 -13.86 -26.09 -15.90
N PRO A 501 -13.41 -27.35 -15.99
CA PRO A 501 -12.44 -27.90 -15.05
C PRO A 501 -11.15 -27.10 -15.08
N ILE A 502 -10.41 -27.15 -13.98
CA ILE A 502 -9.11 -26.51 -13.84
C ILE A 502 -8.04 -27.57 -14.07
N VAL A 503 -7.05 -27.29 -14.92
CA VAL A 503 -5.88 -28.16 -15.09
C VAL A 503 -4.73 -27.64 -14.24
N SER A 504 -4.14 -28.51 -13.44
CA SER A 504 -2.93 -28.22 -12.67
C SER A 504 -1.80 -29.12 -13.13
N GLY A 505 -0.66 -28.55 -13.51
CA GLY A 505 0.55 -29.31 -13.83
C GLY A 505 1.39 -29.55 -12.58
N TRP A 506 1.92 -30.77 -12.43
CA TRP A 506 2.64 -31.23 -11.25
C TRP A 506 4.00 -31.82 -11.62
N ARG A 507 5.01 -31.51 -10.81
CA ARG A 507 6.37 -32.05 -10.93
C ARG A 507 6.88 -32.54 -9.58
N TRP A 508 7.61 -33.64 -9.61
CA TRP A 508 8.38 -34.11 -8.46
C TRP A 508 9.67 -33.33 -8.31
N VAL A 509 9.78 -32.56 -7.22
CA VAL A 509 10.96 -31.75 -6.92
C VAL A 509 11.50 -32.06 -5.53
N SER A 510 12.81 -31.93 -5.39
CA SER A 510 13.50 -31.81 -4.12
C SER A 510 13.53 -30.35 -3.66
N TRP A 511 13.93 -30.12 -2.42
CA TRP A 511 14.12 -28.76 -1.90
C TRP A 511 15.15 -27.95 -2.69
N PRO A 512 16.35 -28.48 -3.02
CA PRO A 512 17.31 -27.77 -3.89
C PRO A 512 16.71 -27.39 -5.24
N GLU A 513 16.02 -28.31 -5.91
CA GLU A 513 15.35 -28.02 -7.20
C GLU A 513 14.27 -26.94 -7.05
N THR A 514 13.55 -26.91 -5.92
CA THR A 514 12.57 -25.86 -5.63
C THR A 514 13.24 -24.50 -5.48
N LEU A 515 14.37 -24.42 -4.77
CA LEU A 515 15.15 -23.19 -4.64
C LEU A 515 15.69 -22.72 -5.99
N ASP A 516 16.15 -23.65 -6.84
CA ASP A 516 16.61 -23.32 -8.19
C ASP A 516 15.48 -22.75 -9.06
N VAL A 517 14.27 -23.33 -8.98
CA VAL A 517 13.07 -22.79 -9.66
C VAL A 517 12.75 -21.39 -9.16
N LEU A 518 12.79 -21.15 -7.86
CA LEU A 518 12.55 -19.82 -7.28
C LEU A 518 13.63 -18.81 -7.71
N HIS A 519 14.91 -19.18 -7.67
CA HIS A 519 16.00 -18.33 -8.14
C HIS A 519 15.90 -18.02 -9.63
N ALA A 520 15.52 -19.00 -10.47
CA ALA A 520 15.31 -18.79 -11.89
C ALA A 520 14.14 -17.81 -12.14
N ARG A 521 13.06 -17.94 -11.38
CA ARG A 521 11.91 -17.02 -11.44
C ARG A 521 12.29 -15.60 -11.02
N ILE A 522 13.00 -15.45 -9.91
CA ILE A 522 13.50 -14.14 -9.43
C ILE A 522 14.35 -13.49 -10.52
N LYS A 523 15.34 -14.21 -11.06
CA LYS A 523 16.16 -13.70 -12.19
C LYS A 523 15.34 -13.32 -13.41
N SER A 524 14.28 -14.06 -13.73
CA SER A 524 13.40 -13.73 -14.85
C SER A 524 12.57 -12.46 -14.59
N LEU A 525 12.09 -12.29 -13.36
CA LEU A 525 11.39 -11.08 -12.93
C LEU A 525 12.33 -9.88 -12.93
N ASP A 526 13.55 -10.04 -12.42
CA ASP A 526 14.58 -8.99 -12.42
C ASP A 526 14.91 -8.53 -13.84
N ARG A 527 15.08 -9.46 -14.79
CA ARG A 527 15.29 -9.12 -16.20
C ARG A 527 14.09 -8.41 -16.82
N ARG A 528 12.86 -8.81 -16.49
CA ARG A 528 11.65 -8.16 -16.99
C ARG A 528 11.54 -6.74 -16.42
N ASN A 529 11.78 -6.59 -15.12
CA ASN A 529 11.80 -5.29 -14.45
C ASN A 529 12.91 -4.40 -15.02
N GLN A 530 14.10 -4.95 -15.28
CA GLN A 530 15.18 -4.21 -15.94
C GLN A 530 14.78 -3.80 -17.36
N ALA A 531 14.18 -4.69 -18.15
CA ALA A 531 13.72 -4.35 -19.50
C ALA A 531 12.63 -3.28 -19.49
N VAL A 532 11.73 -3.29 -18.51
CA VAL A 532 10.73 -2.22 -18.30
C VAL A 532 11.43 -0.92 -17.93
N ARG A 533 12.40 -0.94 -17.01
CA ARG A 533 13.19 0.25 -16.64
C ARG A 533 13.98 0.81 -17.82
N ASP A 534 14.60 -0.05 -18.64
CA ASP A 534 15.36 0.35 -19.82
C ASP A 534 14.42 0.94 -20.90
N ALA A 535 13.25 0.31 -21.11
CA ALA A 535 12.23 0.83 -22.02
C ALA A 535 11.71 2.19 -21.55
N LEU A 536 11.53 2.34 -20.23
CA LEU A 536 11.08 3.59 -19.64
C LEU A 536 12.14 4.68 -19.76
N ALA A 537 13.41 4.37 -19.44
CA ALA A 537 14.52 5.31 -19.60
C ALA A 537 14.67 5.74 -21.07
N LEU A 538 14.47 4.82 -22.03
CA LEU A 538 14.46 5.16 -23.45
C LEU A 538 13.29 6.09 -23.81
N GLN A 539 12.10 5.86 -23.26
CA GLN A 539 10.95 6.75 -23.48
C GLN A 539 11.18 8.12 -22.84
N GLN A 540 11.72 8.17 -21.63
CA GLN A 540 12.09 9.43 -20.96
C GLN A 540 13.10 10.21 -21.81
N GLY A 541 14.14 9.57 -22.33
CA GLY A 541 15.10 10.22 -23.23
C GLY A 541 14.46 10.71 -24.55
N ARG A 542 13.47 10.00 -25.09
CA ARG A 542 12.68 10.48 -26.25
C ARG A 542 11.82 11.69 -25.89
N CYS A 543 11.21 11.68 -24.71
CA CYS A 543 10.42 12.82 -24.24
C CYS A 543 11.30 14.05 -24.02
N GLU A 544 12.47 13.90 -23.41
CA GLU A 544 13.45 14.98 -23.24
C GLU A 544 13.95 15.52 -24.59
N GLY A 545 14.25 14.64 -25.55
CA GLY A 545 14.65 15.03 -26.91
C GLY A 545 13.55 15.79 -27.67
N GLY A 546 12.29 15.35 -27.54
CA GLY A 546 11.15 16.08 -28.10
C GLY A 546 10.97 17.43 -27.42
N ARG A 547 11.05 17.51 -26.09
CA ARG A 547 11.00 18.78 -25.34
C ARG A 547 12.08 19.76 -25.80
N ALA A 548 13.32 19.29 -26.00
CA ALA A 548 14.40 20.13 -26.52
C ALA A 548 14.15 20.61 -27.96
N THR A 549 13.57 19.76 -28.81
CA THR A 549 13.20 20.12 -30.19
C THR A 549 12.12 21.20 -30.19
N ILE A 550 11.11 21.04 -29.35
CA ILE A 550 10.00 21.98 -29.24
C ILE A 550 10.49 23.31 -28.69
N GLN A 551 11.33 23.31 -27.64
CA GLN A 551 11.97 24.52 -27.13
C GLN A 551 12.75 25.24 -28.25
N GLY A 552 13.51 24.51 -29.06
CA GLY A 552 14.22 25.10 -30.20
C GLY A 552 13.30 25.66 -31.30
N ILE A 553 12.07 25.15 -31.45
CA ILE A 553 11.04 25.75 -32.31
C ILE A 553 10.53 27.03 -31.66
N THR A 554 10.17 27.01 -30.37
CA THR A 554 9.74 28.18 -29.61
C THR A 554 10.74 29.33 -29.72
N ASP A 555 12.03 29.05 -29.50
CA ASP A 555 13.10 30.04 -29.56
C ASP A 555 13.22 30.66 -30.97
N ARG A 556 12.98 29.87 -32.02
CA ARG A 556 12.98 30.35 -33.42
C ARG A 556 11.73 31.15 -33.76
N LEU A 557 10.56 30.75 -33.27
CA LEU A 557 9.33 31.52 -33.45
C LEU A 557 9.45 32.87 -32.74
N GLN A 558 10.01 32.90 -31.52
CA GLN A 558 10.30 34.14 -30.79
C GLN A 558 11.28 35.02 -31.56
N PHE A 559 12.36 34.44 -32.09
CA PHE A 559 13.31 35.19 -32.92
C PHE A 559 12.65 35.80 -34.16
N LEU A 560 11.75 35.07 -34.83
CA LEU A 560 10.98 35.60 -35.97
C LEU A 560 9.99 36.70 -35.56
N GLU A 561 9.37 36.58 -34.38
CA GLU A 561 8.53 37.62 -33.79
C GLU A 561 9.31 38.92 -33.60
N ASP A 562 10.54 38.81 -33.05
CA ASP A 562 11.43 39.92 -32.76
C ASP A 562 12.03 40.55 -34.04
N GLU A 563 12.38 39.74 -35.05
CA GLU A 563 13.03 40.22 -36.28
C GLU A 563 12.04 40.90 -37.25
N PHE A 564 10.77 40.53 -37.22
CA PHE A 564 9.79 40.94 -38.24
C PHE A 564 8.59 41.73 -37.68
N THR A 565 8.69 42.25 -36.46
CA THR A 565 7.62 43.04 -35.80
C THR A 565 7.17 44.25 -36.64
N ASP A 566 8.02 44.75 -37.55
CA ASP A 566 7.72 45.89 -38.43
C ASP A 566 7.26 45.52 -39.86
N VAL A 567 7.26 44.23 -40.26
CA VAL A 567 7.15 43.82 -41.69
C VAL A 567 5.98 42.88 -42.01
N PHE A 568 5.34 42.25 -41.02
CA PHE A 568 4.28 41.27 -41.28
C PHE A 568 2.90 41.89 -41.58
N SER A 569 2.17 41.21 -42.48
CA SER A 569 0.71 41.39 -42.62
C SER A 569 -0.03 40.75 -41.44
N GLU A 570 -1.25 41.22 -41.12
CA GLU A 570 -2.07 40.65 -40.03
C GLU A 570 -2.19 39.11 -40.10
N GLU A 571 -2.28 38.54 -41.30
CA GLU A 571 -2.36 37.09 -41.51
C GLU A 571 -1.07 36.34 -41.10
N GLY A 572 0.10 36.95 -41.32
CA GLY A 572 1.38 36.35 -40.93
C GLY A 572 1.59 36.32 -39.42
N PHE A 573 1.17 37.39 -38.73
CA PHE A 573 1.19 37.45 -37.26
C PHE A 573 0.22 36.43 -36.65
N ALA A 574 -0.98 36.27 -37.21
CA ALA A 574 -1.94 35.26 -36.76
C ALA A 574 -1.39 33.82 -36.90
N ALA A 575 -0.71 33.50 -38.01
CA ALA A 575 -0.09 32.19 -38.22
C ALA A 575 1.07 31.92 -37.24
N LEU A 576 1.85 32.95 -36.87
CA LEU A 576 2.93 32.84 -35.90
C LEU A 576 2.40 32.56 -34.49
N MET A 577 1.36 33.29 -34.07
CA MET A 577 0.70 33.06 -32.78
C MET A 577 0.05 31.67 -32.70
N ASP A 578 -0.53 31.19 -33.80
CA ASP A 578 -1.09 29.83 -33.86
C ASP A 578 0.00 28.75 -33.76
N ALA A 579 1.16 28.97 -34.39
CA ALA A 579 2.31 28.08 -34.25
C ALA A 579 2.88 28.07 -32.82
N GLN A 580 3.00 29.23 -32.16
CA GLN A 580 3.41 29.30 -30.74
C GLN A 580 2.42 28.55 -29.84
N ARG A 581 1.11 28.74 -30.05
CA ARG A 581 0.05 28.03 -29.31
C ARG A 581 0.16 26.52 -29.46
N LEU A 582 0.27 26.00 -30.68
CA LEU A 582 0.43 24.56 -30.94
C LEU A 582 1.72 23.98 -30.34
N THR A 583 2.78 24.79 -30.31
CA THR A 583 4.07 24.42 -29.70
C THR A 583 3.94 24.29 -28.17
N GLN A 584 3.18 25.18 -27.54
CA GLN A 584 2.87 25.12 -26.11
C GLN A 584 1.96 23.94 -25.75
N GLU A 585 0.89 23.71 -26.52
CA GLU A 585 -0.01 22.55 -26.35
C GLU A 585 0.79 21.23 -26.40
N LEU A 586 1.76 21.12 -27.33
CA LEU A 586 2.62 19.94 -27.43
C LEU A 586 3.60 19.80 -26.25
N LEU A 587 4.12 20.89 -25.68
CA LEU A 587 4.96 20.84 -24.48
C LEU A 587 4.19 20.30 -23.28
N GLU A 588 2.94 20.71 -23.13
CA GLU A 588 2.04 20.26 -22.06
C GLU A 588 1.74 18.76 -22.21
N GLU A 589 1.36 18.30 -23.41
CA GLU A 589 1.15 16.85 -23.67
C GLU A 589 2.42 16.02 -23.41
N MET A 590 3.59 16.53 -23.80
CA MET A 590 4.86 15.84 -23.55
C MET A 590 5.24 15.81 -22.07
N HIS A 591 4.88 16.85 -21.30
CA HIS A 591 5.05 16.88 -19.86
C HIS A 591 4.15 15.84 -19.17
N GLU A 592 2.88 15.77 -19.56
CA GLU A 592 1.94 14.76 -19.05
C GLU A 592 2.43 13.33 -19.35
N LEU A 593 2.92 13.06 -20.57
CA LEU A 593 3.51 11.77 -20.92
C LEU A 593 4.75 11.44 -20.09
N HIS A 594 5.57 12.44 -19.75
CA HIS A 594 6.74 12.25 -18.90
C HIS A 594 6.34 11.92 -17.45
N GLU A 595 5.32 12.59 -16.91
CA GLU A 595 4.79 12.29 -15.58
C GLU A 595 4.18 10.88 -15.52
N LEU A 596 3.36 10.50 -16.51
CA LEU A 596 2.78 9.16 -16.61
C LEU A 596 3.86 8.06 -16.65
N ALA A 597 4.96 8.30 -17.39
CA ALA A 597 6.09 7.39 -17.42
C ALA A 597 6.77 7.26 -16.04
N GLN A 598 6.89 8.34 -15.27
CA GLN A 598 7.50 8.25 -13.93
C GLN A 598 6.66 7.46 -12.93
N VAL A 599 5.33 7.54 -13.00
CA VAL A 599 4.42 6.86 -12.06
C VAL A 599 4.54 5.33 -12.15
N ASP A 600 4.58 4.76 -13.37
CA ASP A 600 4.71 3.31 -13.59
C ASP A 600 6.02 2.71 -13.03
N SER A 601 7.07 3.53 -12.91
CA SER A 601 8.35 3.08 -12.35
C SER A 601 8.33 2.89 -10.83
N ARG A 602 7.46 3.63 -10.13
CA ARG A 602 7.42 3.67 -8.66
C ARG A 602 6.67 2.46 -8.10
N ASP A 603 5.63 1.99 -8.80
CA ASP A 603 4.86 0.81 -8.41
C ASP A 603 5.63 -0.52 -8.60
N ALA A 604 6.66 -0.53 -9.46
CA ALA A 604 7.48 -1.72 -9.69
C ALA A 604 8.43 -2.07 -8.51
N GLY A 605 8.52 -1.19 -7.50
CA GLY A 605 9.40 -1.32 -6.34
C GLY A 605 8.73 -1.91 -5.09
N GLY A 606 7.64 -2.68 -5.23
CA GLY A 606 6.85 -3.24 -4.13
C GLY A 606 7.71 -3.90 -3.04
N SER A 607 8.06 -3.14 -2.01
CA SER A 607 8.65 -3.66 -0.79
C SER A 607 7.60 -4.53 -0.11
N SER A 608 7.92 -5.82 0.10
CA SER A 608 7.02 -6.73 0.80
C SER A 608 6.73 -6.18 2.20
N ILE A 609 5.46 -5.88 2.47
CA ILE A 609 4.97 -5.32 3.74
C ILE A 609 5.21 -6.25 4.94
N GLY A 610 5.59 -7.51 4.72
CA GLY A 610 6.09 -8.38 5.79
C GLY A 610 7.31 -7.77 6.51
N THR A 611 8.02 -6.83 5.87
CA THR A 611 9.06 -6.01 6.50
C THR A 611 8.54 -4.77 7.23
N LEU A 612 7.29 -4.37 6.99
CA LEU A 612 6.64 -3.17 7.51
C LEU A 612 5.71 -3.45 8.70
N LEU A 613 5.43 -4.70 9.09
CA LEU A 613 4.75 -4.96 10.36
C LEU A 613 5.74 -5.27 11.48
N PRO A 614 5.56 -4.75 12.71
CA PRO A 614 6.39 -5.12 13.84
C PRO A 614 6.26 -6.62 14.13
N PRO A 615 7.38 -7.37 14.27
CA PRO A 615 7.34 -8.80 14.57
C PRO A 615 6.49 -9.15 15.80
N THR A 616 6.45 -8.25 16.78
CA THR A 616 5.63 -8.36 18.00
C THR A 616 4.14 -8.30 17.69
N MET A 617 3.71 -7.43 16.77
CA MET A 617 2.31 -7.36 16.33
C MET A 617 1.96 -8.61 15.55
N VAL A 618 2.77 -9.02 14.57
CA VAL A 618 2.46 -10.21 13.77
C VAL A 618 2.38 -11.46 14.65
N SER A 619 3.24 -11.56 15.66
CA SER A 619 3.17 -12.61 16.68
C SER A 619 1.89 -12.53 17.51
N LYS A 620 1.47 -11.33 17.94
CA LYS A 620 0.22 -11.13 18.70
C LYS A 620 -1.01 -11.52 17.87
N MET A 621 -1.06 -11.06 16.62
CA MET A 621 -2.11 -11.43 15.65
C MET A 621 -2.18 -12.96 15.46
N ALA A 622 -1.02 -13.61 15.37
CA ALA A 622 -0.94 -15.06 15.21
C ALA A 622 -1.30 -15.87 16.45
N ASN A 623 -0.96 -15.37 17.64
CA ASN A 623 -1.17 -16.09 18.90
C ASN A 623 -2.63 -16.04 19.37
N ASP A 624 -3.41 -15.06 18.92
CA ASP A 624 -4.65 -14.71 19.62
C ASP A 624 -5.80 -15.73 19.47
N LYS A 625 -5.74 -16.78 18.63
CA LYS A 625 -6.93 -17.65 18.47
C LYS A 625 -6.92 -18.99 17.74
N ILE A 626 -5.78 -19.57 17.37
CA ILE A 626 -5.82 -20.46 16.19
C ILE A 626 -5.70 -21.95 16.51
N THR A 627 -4.89 -22.31 17.50
CA THR A 627 -4.67 -23.68 17.99
C THR A 627 -4.18 -23.60 19.43
N SER A 628 -4.35 -24.65 20.24
CA SER A 628 -3.76 -24.66 21.58
C SER A 628 -2.23 -24.55 21.49
N GLU A 629 -1.64 -23.69 22.31
CA GLU A 629 -0.18 -23.50 22.37
C GLU A 629 0.54 -24.85 22.60
N ALA A 630 -0.04 -25.70 23.45
CA ALA A 630 0.42 -27.06 23.71
C ALA A 630 0.54 -27.93 22.44
N PHE A 631 -0.39 -27.79 21.48
CA PHE A 631 -0.34 -28.54 20.23
C PHE A 631 0.82 -28.08 19.33
N LEU A 632 1.01 -26.76 19.20
CA LEU A 632 2.11 -26.21 18.41
C LEU A 632 3.48 -26.58 19.01
N GLU A 633 3.60 -26.49 20.34
CA GLU A 633 4.79 -26.92 21.06
C GLU A 633 5.08 -28.41 20.86
N GLU A 634 4.06 -29.28 20.93
CA GLU A 634 4.24 -30.71 20.70
C GLU A 634 4.71 -31.00 19.26
N ALA A 635 4.09 -30.37 18.26
CA ALA A 635 4.49 -30.51 16.86
C ALA A 635 5.96 -30.07 16.65
N GLU A 636 6.39 -28.98 17.28
CA GLU A 636 7.77 -28.51 17.20
C GLU A 636 8.74 -29.48 17.91
N GLN A 637 8.37 -30.01 19.07
CA GLN A 637 9.16 -31.02 19.79
C GLN A 637 9.30 -32.30 18.97
N GLN A 638 8.23 -32.78 18.33
CA GLN A 638 8.28 -33.94 17.45
C GLN A 638 9.23 -33.71 16.27
N ARG A 639 9.23 -32.51 15.69
CA ARG A 639 10.19 -32.13 14.63
C ARG A 639 11.63 -32.19 15.14
N ARG A 640 11.93 -31.58 16.30
CA ARG A 640 13.26 -31.63 16.93
C ARG A 640 13.74 -33.07 17.18
N ARG A 641 12.83 -33.96 17.61
CA ARG A 641 13.13 -35.40 17.80
C ARG A 641 13.42 -36.11 16.48
N SER A 642 12.66 -35.84 15.42
CA SER A 642 12.86 -36.47 14.11
C SER A 642 14.20 -36.08 13.47
N PHE A 643 14.65 -34.83 13.67
CA PHE A 643 15.94 -34.36 13.19
C PHE A 643 17.12 -35.04 13.89
N ARG A 644 17.01 -35.25 15.22
CA ARG A 644 18.01 -35.98 16.01
C ARG A 644 18.09 -37.47 15.67
N ARG A 645 16.99 -38.07 15.22
CA ARG A 645 16.91 -39.50 14.89
C ARG A 645 17.43 -39.84 13.49
N ARG A 646 17.72 -38.86 12.62
CA ARG A 646 18.39 -39.17 11.35
C ARG A 646 19.81 -39.65 11.67
N PRO A 647 20.14 -40.93 11.49
CA PRO A 647 21.49 -41.41 11.70
C PRO A 647 22.39 -40.56 10.82
N GLN A 648 23.38 -39.92 11.44
CA GLN A 648 24.42 -39.20 10.72
C GLN A 648 25.00 -40.22 9.75
N VAL A 649 24.65 -40.12 8.47
CA VAL A 649 25.16 -41.00 7.42
C VAL A 649 26.66 -40.74 7.45
N GLN A 650 27.39 -41.62 8.14
CA GLN A 650 28.83 -41.61 8.18
C GLN A 650 29.25 -41.66 6.73
N ARG A 651 29.71 -40.51 6.21
CA ARG A 651 30.56 -40.44 5.04
C ARG A 651 31.69 -41.41 5.34
N ARG A 652 31.60 -42.63 4.80
CA ARG A 652 32.73 -43.55 4.72
C ARG A 652 33.74 -42.85 3.83
N SER A 653 34.63 -42.08 4.45
CA SER A 653 35.90 -41.67 3.88
C SER A 653 36.68 -42.94 3.59
N SER A 654 36.71 -43.30 2.32
CA SER A 654 37.62 -44.28 1.77
C SER A 654 39.06 -43.79 1.91
N GLY A 655 39.91 -44.62 2.51
CA GLY A 655 41.32 -44.77 2.13
C GLY A 655 42.30 -43.83 2.82
N GLY A 656 42.98 -44.35 3.85
CA GLY A 656 44.15 -43.73 4.43
C GLY A 656 45.42 -43.91 3.59
N LEU A 657 46.35 -42.96 3.75
CA LEU A 657 47.79 -43.16 3.58
C LEU A 657 48.51 -42.46 4.75
N THR A 658 49.49 -43.16 5.30
CA THR A 658 50.29 -42.83 6.48
C THR A 658 51.35 -41.74 6.24
N PRO A 659 51.88 -41.09 7.30
CA PRO A 659 52.85 -40.01 7.19
C PRO A 659 54.30 -40.53 7.22
N SER A 660 55.19 -39.89 6.45
CA SER A 660 56.65 -39.98 6.57
C SER A 660 57.28 -38.60 6.34
N GLU A 661 58.45 -38.42 6.93
CA GLU A 661 59.00 -37.21 7.54
C GLU A 661 59.71 -36.22 6.58
N ALA A 662 59.73 -34.96 7.07
CA ALA A 662 60.80 -33.96 7.03
C ALA A 662 61.43 -33.51 5.70
N ALA A 663 61.23 -32.22 5.35
CA ALA A 663 62.21 -31.15 5.56
C ALA A 663 61.77 -29.83 4.90
N SER A 664 61.93 -28.74 5.64
CA SER A 664 61.83 -27.31 5.23
C SER A 664 63.14 -26.85 4.54
N PRO A 665 63.34 -25.58 4.08
CA PRO A 665 62.42 -24.43 3.96
C PRO A 665 62.60 -23.56 2.66
N LEU A 666 61.86 -22.44 2.62
CA LEU A 666 62.12 -21.14 1.97
C LEU A 666 61.33 -20.71 0.71
N ALA A 667 60.50 -19.69 0.96
CA ALA A 667 60.42 -18.40 0.27
C ALA A 667 59.57 -18.21 -1.01
N ARG A 668 58.61 -17.28 -0.84
CA ARG A 668 58.12 -16.24 -1.76
C ARG A 668 57.49 -16.68 -3.09
N SER A 669 56.19 -16.41 -3.22
CA SER A 669 55.66 -15.68 -4.38
C SER A 669 54.22 -15.23 -4.11
N VAL A 670 54.00 -13.93 -4.18
CA VAL A 670 52.69 -13.25 -4.19
C VAL A 670 52.19 -13.31 -5.64
N ILE A 671 51.00 -13.88 -5.84
CA ILE A 671 50.31 -13.84 -7.14
C ILE A 671 49.25 -12.73 -7.08
N THR A 672 49.53 -11.65 -7.81
CA THR A 672 48.56 -10.63 -8.25
C THR A 672 47.65 -11.18 -9.35
N PRO A 673 46.36 -10.82 -9.41
CA PRO A 673 45.52 -11.13 -10.56
C PRO A 673 45.82 -10.18 -11.72
N ILE A 674 45.90 -10.77 -12.91
CA ILE A 674 46.08 -10.12 -14.21
C ILE A 674 44.76 -9.44 -14.61
N VAL A 675 44.83 -8.15 -14.88
CA VAL A 675 43.82 -7.36 -15.59
C VAL A 675 44.28 -7.29 -17.05
N GLU A 676 43.49 -7.83 -17.98
CA GLU A 676 43.70 -7.65 -19.41
C GLU A 676 42.86 -6.46 -19.89
N ASP A 677 43.56 -5.37 -20.23
CA ASP A 677 43.05 -4.25 -21.00
C ASP A 677 42.96 -4.62 -22.49
N SER A 678 41.81 -4.33 -23.12
CA SER A 678 41.65 -4.31 -24.59
C SER A 678 41.58 -2.86 -25.08
N PRO A 679 42.30 -2.48 -26.16
CA PRO A 679 42.38 -1.10 -26.59
C PRO A 679 41.29 -0.72 -27.61
N ASN A 680 40.86 0.54 -27.46
CA ASN A 680 39.95 1.30 -28.31
C ASN A 680 40.28 1.24 -29.81
N GLY A 681 39.33 0.75 -30.61
CA GLY A 681 39.26 0.98 -32.05
C GLY A 681 38.43 2.21 -32.39
N ARG A 682 39.09 3.33 -32.74
CA ARG A 682 38.47 4.48 -33.41
C ARG A 682 38.22 4.12 -34.89
N VAL A 683 36.98 4.21 -35.34
CA VAL A 683 36.61 4.17 -36.76
C VAL A 683 36.38 5.60 -37.23
N GLU A 684 37.23 6.08 -38.12
CA GLU A 684 37.03 7.34 -38.85
C GLU A 684 36.00 7.15 -39.99
N PHE A 685 35.04 8.07 -40.09
CA PHE A 685 34.10 8.16 -41.21
C PHE A 685 34.51 9.31 -42.15
N PRO A 686 34.24 9.19 -43.48
CA PRO A 686 34.66 10.18 -44.47
C PRO A 686 33.76 11.43 -44.46
N PRO A 687 34.22 12.57 -45.01
CA PRO A 687 33.47 13.82 -44.98
C PRO A 687 32.33 13.78 -46.01
N MET A 688 31.10 14.04 -45.55
CA MET A 688 29.96 14.29 -46.44
C MET A 688 30.00 15.72 -47.00
N ARG A 689 29.77 15.81 -48.31
CA ARG A 689 29.69 17.06 -49.08
C ARG A 689 28.39 17.81 -48.77
N PHE A 690 28.50 19.14 -48.72
CA PHE A 690 27.39 20.08 -48.57
C PHE A 690 26.31 19.88 -49.65
N LEU A 691 25.06 19.76 -49.20
CA LEU A 691 23.85 19.87 -50.04
C LEU A 691 23.30 21.30 -49.96
N ASP A 692 22.85 21.75 -51.12
CA ASP A 692 22.38 23.10 -51.47
C ASP A 692 21.07 23.50 -50.76
N ARG A 693 20.88 24.81 -50.53
CA ARG A 693 19.87 25.46 -49.67
C ARG A 693 18.39 25.34 -50.13
N ARG A 694 18.05 24.45 -51.06
CA ARG A 694 16.68 24.36 -51.63
C ARG A 694 15.89 23.07 -51.31
N THR A 695 16.44 22.13 -50.55
CA THR A 695 15.76 20.87 -50.18
C THR A 695 15.15 20.83 -48.77
N GLY A 696 15.26 21.90 -47.99
CA GLY A 696 14.77 21.94 -46.59
C GLY A 696 13.25 21.86 -46.42
N SER A 697 12.47 22.36 -47.38
CA SER A 697 11.01 22.46 -47.24
C SER A 697 10.27 21.14 -47.54
N ALA A 698 10.80 20.31 -48.45
CA ALA A 698 10.21 19.01 -48.79
C ALA A 698 10.45 17.95 -47.69
N ILE A 699 11.56 18.04 -46.95
CA ILE A 699 11.90 17.11 -45.86
C ILE A 699 10.99 17.36 -44.65
N LEU A 700 10.68 18.61 -44.34
CA LEU A 700 9.75 18.99 -43.27
C LEU A 700 8.33 18.46 -43.51
N ALA A 701 7.82 18.53 -44.75
CA ALA A 701 6.50 18.01 -45.10
C ALA A 701 6.43 16.47 -44.99
N VAL A 702 7.49 15.75 -45.39
CA VAL A 702 7.56 14.28 -45.28
C VAL A 702 7.67 13.84 -43.82
N CYS A 703 8.46 14.54 -42.99
CA CYS A 703 8.58 14.23 -41.56
C CYS A 703 7.28 14.50 -40.78
N ALA A 704 6.56 15.58 -41.07
CA ALA A 704 5.27 15.87 -40.46
C ALA A 704 4.20 14.81 -40.82
N THR A 705 4.20 14.36 -42.08
CA THR A 705 3.26 13.32 -42.54
C THR A 705 3.57 11.95 -41.91
N GLN A 706 4.86 11.62 -41.70
CA GLN A 706 5.27 10.39 -41.03
C GLN A 706 4.98 10.39 -39.53
N ALA A 707 5.10 11.55 -38.85
CA ALA A 707 4.78 11.68 -37.43
C ALA A 707 3.27 11.51 -37.16
N VAL A 708 2.41 12.13 -37.98
CA VAL A 708 0.95 12.00 -37.86
C VAL A 708 0.48 10.59 -38.19
N ALA A 709 1.07 9.95 -39.21
CA ALA A 709 0.79 8.54 -39.53
C ALA A 709 1.23 7.58 -38.42
N GLY A 710 2.34 7.87 -37.74
CA GLY A 710 2.85 7.11 -36.60
C GLY A 710 1.91 7.15 -35.39
N SER A 711 1.40 8.34 -35.02
CA SER A 711 0.47 8.51 -33.88
C SER A 711 -0.91 7.88 -34.15
N LEU A 712 -1.39 7.89 -35.40
CA LEU A 712 -2.65 7.24 -35.79
C LEU A 712 -2.58 5.70 -35.79
N LEU A 713 -1.40 5.13 -36.11
CA LEU A 713 -1.16 3.68 -36.05
C LEU A 713 -1.07 3.16 -34.61
N LEU A 714 -0.60 3.98 -33.66
CA LEU A 714 -0.51 3.65 -32.24
C LEU A 714 -1.89 3.69 -31.54
N THR A 715 -2.73 4.67 -31.85
CA THR A 715 -4.11 4.76 -31.32
C THR A 715 -5.00 3.62 -31.85
N ALA A 716 -4.78 3.16 -33.08
CA ALA A 716 -5.50 1.99 -33.63
C ALA A 716 -5.12 0.65 -32.97
N ARG A 717 -3.97 0.56 -32.30
CA ARG A 717 -3.46 -0.67 -31.67
C ARG A 717 -3.85 -0.81 -30.20
N ALA A 718 -4.29 0.27 -29.56
CA ALA A 718 -4.63 0.31 -28.13
C ALA A 718 -6.12 0.05 -27.80
N GLY A 719 -7.02 -0.01 -28.79
CA GLY A 719 -8.47 -0.15 -28.55
C GLY A 719 -9.01 -1.54 -28.82
N GLY A 720 -9.16 -2.36 -27.77
CA GLY A 720 -9.84 -3.64 -27.80
C GLY A 720 -11.29 -3.57 -27.29
N SER A 721 -12.20 -2.86 -27.98
CA SER A 721 -13.65 -3.08 -27.86
C SER A 721 -14.44 -2.42 -29.01
N GLY A 722 -15.46 -3.11 -29.50
CA GLY A 722 -16.06 -2.92 -30.83
C GLY A 722 -17.13 -1.82 -30.98
N GLN A 723 -16.86 -0.57 -30.59
CA GLN A 723 -17.85 0.52 -30.77
C GLN A 723 -17.44 1.75 -31.62
N ASN A 724 -16.26 1.77 -32.27
CA ASN A 724 -15.82 2.95 -33.05
C ASN A 724 -15.77 2.76 -34.58
N TRP A 725 -16.92 2.46 -35.19
CA TRP A 725 -17.04 2.49 -36.67
C TRP A 725 -17.24 3.90 -37.25
N VAL A 726 -17.91 4.80 -36.50
CA VAL A 726 -18.18 6.18 -36.96
C VAL A 726 -16.92 7.04 -37.00
N LEU A 727 -16.02 6.86 -36.02
CA LEU A 727 -14.75 7.60 -35.96
C LEU A 727 -13.80 7.21 -37.11
N ARG A 728 -13.79 5.93 -37.51
CA ARG A 728 -12.99 5.44 -38.66
C ARG A 728 -13.48 6.02 -39.99
N ALA A 729 -14.78 6.19 -40.17
CA ALA A 729 -15.35 6.76 -41.39
C ALA A 729 -15.05 8.28 -41.52
N LEU A 730 -15.11 9.02 -40.40
CA LEU A 730 -14.78 10.46 -40.38
C LEU A 730 -13.28 10.70 -40.62
N LEU A 731 -12.40 9.87 -40.05
CA LEU A 731 -10.96 9.98 -40.23
C LEU A 731 -10.50 9.58 -41.65
N SER A 732 -11.16 8.60 -42.28
CA SER A 732 -10.91 8.26 -43.69
C SER A 732 -11.24 9.40 -44.66
N GLY A 733 -12.27 10.21 -44.35
CA GLY A 733 -12.65 11.37 -45.17
C GLY A 733 -11.66 12.53 -45.06
N ALA A 734 -11.15 12.79 -43.85
CA ALA A 734 -10.19 13.86 -43.60
C ALA A 734 -8.82 13.62 -44.27
N VAL A 735 -8.33 12.37 -44.25
CA VAL A 735 -7.07 11.99 -44.91
C VAL A 735 -7.18 12.09 -46.44
N GLY A 736 -8.33 11.73 -47.02
CA GLY A 736 -8.59 11.91 -48.45
C GLY A 736 -8.60 13.38 -48.89
N GLY A 737 -9.12 14.28 -48.04
CA GLY A 737 -9.10 15.72 -48.28
C GLY A 737 -7.69 16.35 -48.20
N ALA A 738 -6.88 15.95 -47.22
CA ALA A 738 -5.53 16.47 -47.04
C ALA A 738 -4.57 16.07 -48.18
N VAL A 739 -4.71 14.84 -48.70
CA VAL A 739 -3.90 14.36 -49.84
C VAL A 739 -4.30 15.08 -51.15
N ALA A 740 -5.57 15.41 -51.33
CA ALA A 740 -6.03 16.18 -52.49
C ALA A 740 -5.52 17.63 -52.47
N VAL A 741 -5.48 18.27 -51.31
CA VAL A 741 -4.95 19.64 -51.13
C VAL A 741 -3.43 19.67 -51.33
N ALA A 742 -2.70 18.67 -50.81
CA ALA A 742 -1.25 18.55 -51.04
C ALA A 742 -0.90 18.27 -52.51
N GLY A 743 -1.74 17.51 -53.23
CA GLY A 743 -1.58 17.26 -54.67
C GLY A 743 -1.81 18.49 -55.55
N VAL A 744 -2.66 19.43 -55.12
CA VAL A 744 -2.92 20.70 -55.83
C VAL A 744 -1.86 21.76 -55.53
N LEU A 745 -1.19 21.71 -54.37
CA LEU A 745 -0.08 22.61 -54.01
C LEU A 745 1.29 22.18 -54.58
N LEU A 746 1.37 20.98 -55.16
CA LEU A 746 2.58 20.42 -55.78
C LEU A 746 2.55 20.42 -57.33
N LEU A 747 1.48 20.94 -57.94
CA LEU A 747 1.37 21.31 -59.37
C LEU A 747 1.45 22.84 -59.49
#